data_AF-A0A4Q4YQJ2-F1
#
_entry.id   AF-A0A4Q4YQJ2-F1
#
_cell.length_a   1.000
_cell.length_b   1.000
_cell.length_c   1.000
_cell.angle_alpha   90.00
_cell.angle_beta   90.00
_cell.angle_gamma   90.00
#
_symmetry.space_group_name_H-M   'P 1'
#
loop_
_entity.id
_entity.type
_entity.pdbx_description
1 polymer ?
#
loop_
_entity_poly.entity_id
_entity_poly.type
_entity_poly.pdbx_seq_one_letter_code
_entity_poly.pdbx_strand_id
1 'polypeptide(L)'
;MRYSFLETVTLAALAGLSSAQELSSTIVGCADVHCPNPEDSTDNVCTLVDRTFGDIGLARVPTDIEELSWVRGNNITDDEGERIITSSFYLGTPFELDTGDTRACAAFFHQSTARFPGDHVDTAQGTCEQAGVDSVCIDALVARARALRIEDGEDACERLQEDFLDNLDRECRGVAGTDRWESVTVRPIFGPGAPDVILSSDNLTSNCWPIEPKQHDLAFIESHEVTTRNLTAANTNDLFYDVTPILTVFYGAENGLVANFSSQMTCLKVVNSSVALEAIIEEQREDEEGAAAAIHFLDLDQAAKQSRRQALNYYGFVAHGSVLIVLILFSVYRAGAYLVRRSRRDRTSYAAVPGSPVLKEQRQSALGSWSATTRSAVWWLGDEVTFLGRNWGQRGELVLGSLWAVWLLFLCVIGTGHDYLHLTKRFGIVAVSQLPIQYVLALKKFNPVALIFRSSHEGVNRWHRVLGRVIYYLMCLHAAFYLNYYYQMGILGRRIIDIVPALGLTAFIGMVLLNTTALSIIRRYSYRIFFITHLIVALALPPVVFVHHRSSTFYVVEALALFIIDLALRKMDTFTTDASFVPIPGSNLIKIVAPVPPQKISRFRESPGTHVYLSVPASSRPSPSAFSAAHYIFEFMFNPFTIASVDEHSTDLTLIARCRNGPMTQNLTRLANGSTAGMKIHLSIEGPYGCAARFPNFAGPEFDQILLVAGGVGASFVLPVYRSVLGENPGAGVTMVWAVRSASEATWPASDVSQSILEDDKVQLYLTGDILGSTSGTGSLSGGDAELEVDHLSQRQPKYSPDRNRRRPDLRKIVDDVFKHGVEERIAVLVCGPEGMADELRRHVGTWVRKGRKVWWHNESFEW
;
A
#
# COMPACT_ATOMS: atom_id res chain seq x y z
N MET A 1 -30.42 -8.41 9.74
CA MET A 1 -29.50 -9.20 10.59
C MET A 1 -28.39 -8.27 11.06
N ARG A 2 -28.41 -7.93 12.36
CA ARG A 2 -27.50 -7.00 13.03
C ARG A 2 -26.56 -7.82 13.92
N TYR A 3 -25.34 -7.32 14.09
CA TYR A 3 -24.30 -7.71 15.07
C TYR A 3 -23.70 -9.12 14.92
N SER A 4 -22.47 -9.19 14.38
CA SER A 4 -21.37 -10.04 14.90
C SER A 4 -20.13 -9.91 13.99
N PHE A 5 -19.42 -8.78 14.05
CA PHE A 5 -18.08 -8.66 13.43
C PHE A 5 -17.18 -7.64 14.15
N LEU A 6 -17.60 -7.12 15.30
CA LEU A 6 -16.92 -6.01 15.99
C LEU A 6 -16.11 -6.45 17.22
N GLU A 7 -16.09 -7.74 17.55
CA GLU A 7 -15.42 -8.25 18.77
C GLU A 7 -14.04 -8.88 18.54
N THR A 8 -13.60 -9.06 17.28
CA THR A 8 -12.27 -9.66 16.99
C THR A 8 -11.16 -8.65 16.69
N VAL A 9 -11.43 -7.34 16.71
CA VAL A 9 -10.47 -6.30 16.28
C VAL A 9 -9.95 -5.41 17.44
N THR A 10 -10.47 -5.57 18.66
CA THR A 10 -10.15 -4.69 19.80
C THR A 10 -9.13 -5.24 20.81
N LEU A 11 -8.41 -6.32 20.50
CA LEU A 11 -7.35 -6.87 21.37
C LEU A 11 -5.93 -6.82 20.80
N ALA A 12 -5.72 -6.22 19.62
CA ALA A 12 -4.39 -6.06 19.02
C ALA A 12 -3.82 -4.63 19.13
N ALA A 13 -4.46 -3.74 19.91
CA ALA A 13 -4.09 -2.32 20.00
C ALA A 13 -3.39 -1.90 21.30
N LEU A 14 -2.93 -2.86 22.12
CA LEU A 14 -2.15 -2.61 23.35
C LEU A 14 -0.98 -3.62 23.51
N ALA A 15 -0.25 -3.86 22.43
CA ALA A 15 1.08 -4.49 22.49
C ALA A 15 2.06 -3.58 21.73
N GLY A 16 2.28 -2.39 22.29
CA GLY A 16 3.36 -1.50 21.91
C GLY A 16 4.22 -1.29 23.14
N LEU A 17 5.52 -1.56 23.00
CA LEU A 17 6.60 -1.57 24.00
C LEU A 17 6.89 -2.95 24.63
N SER A 18 7.43 -3.86 23.82
CA SER A 18 8.69 -4.53 24.17
C SER A 18 9.44 -4.79 22.86
N SER A 19 10.54 -4.06 22.66
CA SER A 19 11.50 -4.41 21.61
C SER A 19 12.25 -5.64 22.12
N ALA A 20 12.03 -6.81 21.52
CA ALA A 20 12.97 -7.91 21.67
C ALA A 20 14.28 -7.49 20.95
N GLN A 21 15.34 -7.22 21.71
CA GLN A 21 16.68 -6.89 21.21
C GLN A 21 17.54 -8.16 21.14
N GLU A 22 17.78 -8.65 19.92
CA GLU A 22 18.85 -9.63 19.65
C GLU A 22 20.22 -8.93 19.75
N LEU A 23 21.24 -9.63 20.26
CA LEU A 23 22.62 -9.14 20.32
C LEU A 23 23.20 -8.92 18.90
N SER A 24 24.16 -7.99 18.76
CA SER A 24 24.81 -7.67 17.47
C SER A 24 25.66 -8.82 16.91
N SER A 25 26.20 -9.67 17.77
CA SER A 25 26.96 -10.89 17.44
C SER A 25 26.75 -11.99 18.48
N THR A 26 27.33 -13.18 18.26
CA THR A 26 27.21 -14.33 19.18
C THR A 26 27.74 -14.02 20.58
N ILE A 27 28.86 -13.30 20.64
CA ILE A 27 29.46 -12.73 21.84
C ILE A 27 29.68 -11.24 21.57
N VAL A 28 29.18 -10.36 22.43
CA VAL A 28 29.37 -8.91 22.27
C VAL A 28 30.31 -8.35 23.33
N GLY A 29 31.09 -7.34 22.95
CA GLY A 29 32.15 -6.77 23.79
C GLY A 29 31.76 -5.47 24.48
N CYS A 30 32.73 -4.80 25.10
CA CYS A 30 32.54 -3.53 25.80
C CYS A 30 31.90 -2.43 24.92
N ALA A 31 32.23 -2.36 23.62
CA ALA A 31 31.67 -1.34 22.73
C ALA A 31 30.17 -1.54 22.48
N ASP A 32 29.73 -2.79 22.29
CA ASP A 32 28.33 -3.12 22.00
C ASP A 32 27.43 -2.86 23.23
N VAL A 33 27.93 -3.17 24.43
CA VAL A 33 27.19 -2.92 25.67
C VAL A 33 27.45 -1.53 26.26
N HIS A 34 28.12 -0.63 25.54
CA HIS A 34 28.35 0.76 25.96
C HIS A 34 29.09 0.91 27.31
N CYS A 35 30.22 0.21 27.48
CA CYS A 35 31.12 0.43 28.61
C CYS A 35 31.78 1.83 28.53
N PRO A 36 32.07 2.49 29.66
CA PRO A 36 32.71 3.80 29.65
C PRO A 36 34.16 3.73 29.17
N ASN A 37 34.59 4.77 28.45
CA ASN A 37 35.97 4.96 28.05
C ASN A 37 36.61 6.07 28.93
N PRO A 38 37.65 5.77 29.73
CA PRO A 38 38.41 6.80 30.42
C PRO A 38 39.01 7.81 29.43
N GLU A 39 38.83 9.12 29.67
CA GLU A 39 39.53 10.16 28.91
C GLU A 39 41.06 9.90 29.03
N ASP A 40 41.74 9.75 27.88
CA ASP A 40 43.14 9.33 27.66
C ASP A 40 43.48 7.81 27.55
N SER A 41 42.51 6.88 27.46
CA SER A 41 42.81 5.47 27.13
C SER A 41 42.14 4.94 25.84
N THR A 42 42.79 4.00 25.16
CA THR A 42 42.25 3.29 23.97
C THR A 42 41.36 2.10 24.33
N ASP A 43 41.29 1.74 25.62
CA ASP A 43 40.69 0.49 26.09
C ASP A 43 39.43 0.79 26.92
N ASN A 44 38.33 0.09 26.64
CA ASN A 44 37.05 0.29 27.33
C ASN A 44 37.06 -0.44 28.68
N VAL A 45 37.13 0.31 29.77
CA VAL A 45 37.22 -0.27 31.12
C VAL A 45 35.84 -0.39 31.77
N CYS A 46 35.44 -1.62 32.12
CA CYS A 46 34.15 -1.90 32.76
C CYS A 46 34.36 -2.27 34.23
N THR A 47 34.00 -1.36 35.14
CA THR A 47 33.96 -1.60 36.59
C THR A 47 32.55 -1.97 37.01
N LEU A 48 32.36 -3.19 37.51
CA LEU A 48 31.11 -3.69 38.07
C LEU A 48 31.36 -4.05 39.54
N VAL A 49 30.66 -3.36 40.45
CA VAL A 49 30.85 -3.43 41.91
C VAL A 49 32.31 -3.11 42.29
N ASP A 50 33.10 -4.09 42.71
CA ASP A 50 34.49 -3.95 43.17
C ASP A 50 35.51 -4.51 42.15
N ARG A 51 35.04 -4.93 40.97
CA ARG A 51 35.86 -5.59 39.94
C ARG A 51 35.92 -4.76 38.68
N THR A 52 37.13 -4.57 38.17
CA THR A 52 37.40 -3.83 36.93
C THR A 52 37.84 -4.80 35.85
N PHE A 53 37.21 -4.75 34.67
CA PHE A 53 37.48 -5.62 33.53
C PHE A 53 38.05 -4.79 32.37
N GLY A 54 39.10 -5.31 31.74
CA GLY A 54 39.69 -4.71 30.55
C GLY A 54 38.89 -5.00 29.28
N ASP A 55 38.31 -6.19 29.20
CA ASP A 55 37.35 -6.58 28.17
C ASP A 55 36.26 -7.45 28.78
N ILE A 56 35.10 -7.47 28.13
CA ILE A 56 33.99 -8.33 28.49
C ILE A 56 33.55 -9.19 27.30
N GLY A 57 32.73 -10.21 27.57
CA GLY A 57 31.96 -10.92 26.58
C GLY A 57 30.57 -11.25 27.11
N LEU A 58 29.53 -10.88 26.36
CA LEU A 58 28.13 -11.20 26.67
C LEU A 58 27.56 -12.14 25.61
N ALA A 59 26.97 -13.26 26.01
CA ALA A 59 26.29 -14.22 25.12
C ALA A 59 24.92 -14.63 25.67
N ARG A 60 23.94 -14.85 24.79
CA ARG A 60 22.61 -15.37 25.19
C ARG A 60 22.68 -16.87 25.46
N VAL A 61 21.91 -17.34 26.45
CA VAL A 61 21.71 -18.77 26.71
C VAL A 61 20.46 -19.22 25.94
N PRO A 62 20.56 -20.16 24.98
CA PRO A 62 19.44 -20.53 24.11
C PRO A 62 18.45 -21.48 24.79
N THR A 63 17.86 -21.08 25.91
CA THR A 63 16.91 -21.88 26.71
C THR A 63 15.46 -21.44 26.47
N ASP A 64 14.51 -22.18 27.03
CA ASP A 64 13.08 -21.80 27.03
C ASP A 64 12.80 -20.58 27.93
N ILE A 65 13.77 -20.14 28.73
CA ILE A 65 13.70 -18.94 29.55
C ILE A 65 14.16 -17.77 28.68
N GLU A 66 13.21 -16.92 28.28
CA GLU A 66 13.49 -15.78 27.42
C GLU A 66 14.59 -14.88 28.01
N GLU A 67 15.55 -14.51 27.17
CA GLU A 67 16.55 -13.47 27.43
C GLU A 67 17.56 -13.74 28.57
N LEU A 68 17.75 -15.00 28.99
CA LEU A 68 18.88 -15.40 29.86
C LEU A 68 20.23 -15.18 29.15
N SER A 69 21.25 -14.69 29.88
CA SER A 69 22.57 -14.40 29.29
C SER A 69 23.73 -14.64 30.23
N TRP A 70 24.90 -14.96 29.68
CA TRP A 70 26.16 -15.04 30.39
C TRP A 70 27.03 -13.84 30.07
N VAL A 71 27.64 -13.25 31.10
CA VAL A 71 28.65 -12.20 30.97
C VAL A 71 29.96 -12.69 31.57
N ARG A 72 31.05 -12.54 30.83
CA ARG A 72 32.41 -12.78 31.32
C ARG A 72 33.19 -11.47 31.29
N GLY A 73 33.94 -11.19 32.35
CA GLY A 73 34.90 -10.09 32.40
C GLY A 73 36.26 -10.59 32.85
N ASN A 74 37.31 -10.17 32.16
CA ASN A 74 38.68 -10.57 32.49
C ASN A 74 39.48 -9.37 33.00
N ASN A 75 40.24 -9.61 34.06
CA ASN A 75 41.17 -8.65 34.65
C ASN A 75 42.56 -9.27 34.78
N ILE A 76 43.59 -8.43 34.70
CA ILE A 76 44.98 -8.80 34.88
C ILE A 76 45.53 -8.05 36.08
N THR A 77 46.15 -8.77 37.00
CA THR A 77 46.94 -8.19 38.09
C THR A 77 48.36 -8.76 38.07
N ASP A 78 49.33 -7.93 38.43
CA ASP A 78 50.73 -8.34 38.58
C ASP A 78 51.07 -8.36 40.09
N ASP A 79 51.50 -9.50 40.62
CA ASP A 79 51.85 -9.69 42.04
C ASP A 79 53.20 -10.41 42.18
N GLU A 80 54.15 -9.80 42.90
CA GLU A 80 55.51 -10.33 43.15
C GLU A 80 56.26 -10.93 41.93
N GLY A 81 55.99 -10.45 40.72
CA GLY A 81 56.61 -10.96 39.47
C GLY A 81 55.86 -12.12 38.81
N GLU A 82 54.68 -12.48 39.33
CA GLU A 82 53.70 -13.37 38.72
C GLU A 82 52.56 -12.54 38.12
N ARG A 83 52.05 -12.98 36.97
CA ARG A 83 50.86 -12.36 36.35
C ARG A 83 49.66 -13.25 36.59
N ILE A 84 48.61 -12.69 37.16
CA ILE A 84 47.37 -13.36 37.53
C ILE A 84 46.27 -12.86 36.62
N ILE A 85 45.66 -13.77 35.86
CA ILE A 85 44.50 -13.49 35.02
C ILE A 85 43.26 -14.02 35.75
N THR A 86 42.37 -13.10 36.13
CA THR A 86 41.12 -13.43 36.82
C THR A 86 39.96 -13.29 35.85
N SER A 87 39.27 -14.39 35.59
CA SER A 87 38.05 -14.44 34.76
C SER A 87 36.82 -14.50 35.67
N SER A 88 35.94 -13.51 35.60
CA SER A 88 34.72 -13.44 36.42
C SER A 88 33.47 -13.66 35.55
N PHE A 89 32.54 -14.47 36.02
CA PHE A 89 31.33 -14.88 35.32
C PHE A 89 30.08 -14.40 36.06
N TYR A 90 29.17 -13.80 35.31
CA TYR A 90 27.90 -13.27 35.81
C TYR A 90 26.75 -13.83 34.99
N LEU A 91 25.63 -14.10 35.67
CA LEU A 91 24.38 -14.49 35.04
C LEU A 91 23.46 -13.29 34.93
N GLY A 92 22.94 -13.08 33.73
CA GLY A 92 21.98 -12.06 33.40
C GLY A 92 20.57 -12.60 33.28
N THR A 93 19.65 -12.16 34.14
CA THR A 93 18.25 -12.60 34.17
C THR A 93 17.28 -11.45 33.88
N PRO A 94 16.10 -11.73 33.29
CA PRO A 94 15.02 -10.75 33.23
C PRO A 94 14.71 -10.14 34.61
N PHE A 95 14.31 -8.87 34.60
CA PHE A 95 13.95 -8.13 35.82
C PHE A 95 12.82 -8.84 36.58
N GLU A 96 13.00 -9.05 37.88
CA GLU A 96 12.01 -9.69 38.76
C GLU A 96 11.58 -11.11 38.32
N LEU A 97 12.51 -11.93 37.81
CA LEU A 97 12.23 -13.32 37.45
C LEU A 97 11.87 -14.17 38.69
N ASP A 98 10.64 -14.66 38.77
CA ASP A 98 10.22 -15.65 39.77
C ASP A 98 10.67 -17.06 39.34
N THR A 99 11.64 -17.63 40.06
CA THR A 99 12.22 -18.94 39.76
C THR A 99 11.35 -20.10 40.25
N GLY A 100 10.35 -19.86 41.09
CA GLY A 100 9.52 -20.91 41.71
C GLY A 100 10.38 -22.02 42.34
N ASP A 101 10.01 -23.28 42.07
CA ASP A 101 10.74 -24.47 42.53
C ASP A 101 11.86 -24.93 41.56
N THR A 102 12.22 -24.12 40.55
CA THR A 102 13.27 -24.51 39.58
C THR A 102 14.65 -24.51 40.20
N ARG A 103 15.36 -25.62 39.98
CA ARG A 103 16.78 -25.76 40.33
C ARG A 103 17.61 -25.79 39.05
N ALA A 104 18.71 -25.06 39.04
CA ALA A 104 19.61 -25.04 37.90
C ALA A 104 21.07 -24.90 38.32
N CYS A 105 21.95 -25.56 37.57
CA CYS A 105 23.40 -25.55 37.77
C CYS A 105 24.10 -25.06 36.50
N ALA A 106 25.23 -24.38 36.67
CA ALA A 106 26.15 -24.03 35.59
C ALA A 106 27.49 -24.72 35.84
N ALA A 107 27.95 -25.54 34.90
CA ALA A 107 29.25 -26.19 34.92
C ALA A 107 30.22 -25.47 33.98
N PHE A 108 31.31 -24.94 34.54
CA PHE A 108 32.35 -24.19 33.84
C PHE A 108 33.55 -25.10 33.59
N PHE A 109 33.91 -25.29 32.32
CA PHE A 109 35.04 -26.11 31.91
C PHE A 109 36.24 -25.19 31.64
N HIS A 110 37.03 -24.91 32.67
CA HIS A 110 38.20 -24.04 32.56
C HIS A 110 39.38 -24.76 31.89
N GLN A 111 40.33 -23.98 31.38
CA GLN A 111 41.54 -24.50 30.72
C GLN A 111 41.25 -25.46 29.56
N SER A 112 40.12 -25.26 28.87
CA SER A 112 39.75 -26.06 27.71
C SER A 112 40.64 -25.76 26.50
N THR A 113 40.73 -26.70 25.56
CA THR A 113 41.41 -26.49 24.28
C THR A 113 40.54 -25.77 23.24
N ALA A 114 39.30 -25.39 23.60
CA ALA A 114 38.35 -24.77 22.69
C ALA A 114 38.87 -23.41 22.20
N ARG A 115 38.79 -23.17 20.88
CA ARG A 115 39.29 -21.96 20.24
C ARG A 115 38.42 -21.59 19.05
N PHE A 116 37.99 -20.34 18.98
CA PHE A 116 37.28 -19.84 17.81
C PHE A 116 38.24 -19.67 16.62
N PRO A 117 37.80 -19.99 15.40
CA PRO A 117 38.59 -19.79 14.20
C PRO A 117 38.68 -18.29 13.89
N GLY A 118 39.89 -17.80 13.62
CA GLY A 118 40.14 -16.41 13.22
C GLY A 118 41.63 -16.07 13.29
N ASP A 119 42.04 -15.06 12.53
CA ASP A 119 43.44 -14.60 12.49
C ASP A 119 43.82 -13.80 13.76
N HIS A 120 42.82 -13.29 14.47
CA HIS A 120 42.95 -12.42 15.64
C HIS A 120 42.17 -13.00 16.84
N VAL A 121 42.89 -13.41 17.87
CA VAL A 121 42.33 -14.14 19.04
C VAL A 121 41.42 -13.25 19.89
N ASP A 122 41.67 -11.95 19.90
CA ASP A 122 40.92 -10.92 20.62
C ASP A 122 39.52 -10.65 20.03
N THR A 123 39.36 -10.80 18.71
CA THR A 123 38.10 -10.53 17.98
C THR A 123 37.35 -11.78 17.50
N ALA A 124 38.03 -12.93 17.37
CA ALA A 124 37.39 -14.18 16.93
C ALA A 124 36.23 -14.56 17.86
N GLN A 125 35.10 -15.02 17.34
CA GLN A 125 33.95 -15.45 18.15
C GLN A 125 33.04 -16.38 17.35
N GLY A 126 32.16 -17.12 18.01
CA GLY A 126 31.30 -18.08 17.33
C GLY A 126 30.48 -18.95 18.28
N THR A 127 29.87 -20.00 17.73
CA THR A 127 29.17 -21.04 18.50
C THR A 127 30.16 -22.06 19.07
N CYS A 128 29.71 -22.88 20.03
CA CYS A 128 30.56 -23.94 20.58
C CYS A 128 31.11 -24.93 19.55
N GLU A 129 30.31 -25.26 18.53
CA GLU A 129 30.76 -26.11 17.42
C GLU A 129 31.93 -25.46 16.67
N GLN A 130 31.87 -24.14 16.44
CA GLN A 130 32.96 -23.38 15.82
C GLN A 130 34.18 -23.33 16.74
N ALA A 131 34.00 -23.32 18.06
CA ALA A 131 35.09 -23.38 19.03
C ALA A 131 35.79 -24.76 19.12
N GLY A 132 35.33 -25.76 18.37
CA GLY A 132 35.88 -27.12 18.41
C GLY A 132 35.27 -28.02 19.50
N VAL A 133 34.18 -27.59 20.14
CA VAL A 133 33.38 -28.45 21.03
C VAL A 133 32.34 -29.19 20.19
N ASP A 134 32.70 -30.40 19.75
CA ASP A 134 31.86 -31.24 18.89
C ASP A 134 30.52 -31.56 19.57
N SER A 135 29.44 -31.62 18.78
CA SER A 135 28.09 -31.96 19.25
C SER A 135 28.07 -33.31 19.98
N VAL A 136 28.94 -34.25 19.58
CA VAL A 136 29.06 -35.56 20.24
C VAL A 136 29.57 -35.44 21.68
N CYS A 137 30.50 -34.52 21.96
CA CYS A 137 30.94 -34.24 23.33
C CYS A 137 29.84 -33.54 24.13
N ILE A 138 29.15 -32.56 23.53
CA ILE A 138 28.03 -31.86 24.17
C ILE A 138 26.94 -32.87 24.57
N ASP A 139 26.55 -33.77 23.66
CA ASP A 139 25.55 -34.80 23.90
C ASP A 139 25.97 -35.76 25.04
N ALA A 140 27.25 -36.11 25.13
CA ALA A 140 27.78 -36.96 26.20
C ALA A 140 27.67 -36.28 27.58
N LEU A 141 28.08 -35.01 27.68
CA LEU A 141 27.99 -34.21 28.91
C LEU A 141 26.52 -34.01 29.33
N VAL A 142 25.63 -33.74 28.38
CA VAL A 142 24.19 -33.60 28.62
C VAL A 142 23.57 -34.92 29.08
N ALA A 143 23.92 -36.04 28.44
CA ALA A 143 23.42 -37.36 28.82
C ALA A 143 23.85 -37.73 30.24
N ARG A 144 25.10 -37.41 30.60
CA ARG A 144 25.64 -37.57 31.95
C ARG A 144 24.90 -36.71 32.97
N ALA A 145 24.72 -35.42 32.69
CA ALA A 145 23.97 -34.50 33.53
C ALA A 145 22.52 -34.96 33.78
N ARG A 146 21.87 -35.54 32.76
CA ARG A 146 20.51 -36.08 32.84
C ARG A 146 20.43 -37.40 33.63
N ALA A 147 21.48 -38.21 33.60
CA ALA A 147 21.52 -39.53 34.23
C ALA A 147 21.80 -39.49 35.74
N LEU A 148 22.22 -38.33 36.27
CA LEU A 148 22.45 -38.11 37.69
C LEU A 148 21.16 -38.33 38.49
N ARG A 149 21.23 -39.26 39.44
CA ARG A 149 20.21 -39.46 40.45
C ARG A 149 20.57 -38.59 41.65
N ILE A 150 19.69 -37.66 41.98
CA ILE A 150 19.84 -36.75 43.13
C ILE A 150 18.88 -37.27 44.19
N GLU A 151 19.39 -37.68 45.35
CA GLU A 151 18.56 -38.11 46.47
C GLU A 151 17.96 -36.89 47.21
N ASP A 152 16.83 -37.08 47.91
CA ASP A 152 16.17 -36.00 48.65
C ASP A 152 17.09 -35.42 49.74
N GLY A 153 17.56 -34.19 49.52
CA GLY A 153 18.43 -33.46 50.45
C GLY A 153 19.89 -33.33 50.01
N GLU A 154 20.29 -33.98 48.91
CA GLU A 154 21.60 -33.77 48.28
C GLU A 154 21.61 -32.53 47.37
N ASP A 155 22.74 -31.82 47.31
CA ASP A 155 22.95 -30.71 46.38
C ASP A 155 23.26 -31.26 44.98
N ALA A 156 22.35 -30.98 44.05
CA ALA A 156 22.44 -31.41 42.66
C ALA A 156 23.72 -30.91 41.96
N CYS A 157 24.16 -29.70 42.28
CA CYS A 157 25.32 -29.07 41.66
C CYS A 157 26.62 -29.63 42.22
N GLU A 158 26.70 -29.93 43.53
CA GLU A 158 27.86 -30.61 44.13
C GLU A 158 28.04 -32.00 43.54
N ARG A 159 26.94 -32.77 43.39
CA ARG A 159 27.00 -34.11 42.81
C ARG A 159 27.39 -34.09 41.33
N LEU A 160 26.90 -33.11 40.58
CA LEU A 160 27.30 -32.89 39.18
C LEU A 160 28.79 -32.52 39.09
N GLN A 161 29.32 -31.76 40.04
CA GLN A 161 30.75 -31.43 40.10
C GLN A 161 31.61 -32.67 40.34
N GLU A 162 31.28 -33.49 41.33
CA GLU A 162 31.99 -34.74 41.61
C GLU A 162 32.00 -35.66 40.39
N ASP A 163 30.84 -35.84 39.72
CA ASP A 163 30.75 -36.72 38.56
C ASP A 163 31.63 -36.26 37.40
N PHE A 164 31.64 -34.95 37.10
CA PHE A 164 32.51 -34.40 36.06
C PHE A 164 34.01 -34.45 36.44
N LEU A 165 34.37 -34.27 37.72
CA LEU A 165 35.77 -34.38 38.14
C LEU A 165 36.30 -35.82 38.07
N ASP A 166 35.46 -36.80 38.41
CA ASP A 166 35.84 -38.21 38.43
C ASP A 166 35.77 -38.88 37.05
N ASN A 167 35.00 -38.32 36.11
CA ASN A 167 34.74 -38.94 34.82
C ASN A 167 34.93 -37.98 33.63
N LEU A 168 35.74 -38.42 32.66
CA LEU A 168 35.87 -37.77 31.36
C LEU A 168 35.31 -38.67 30.25
N ASP A 169 34.27 -38.20 29.57
CA ASP A 169 33.74 -38.86 28.37
C ASP A 169 34.79 -38.91 27.27
N ARG A 170 34.87 -40.05 26.56
CA ARG A 170 35.91 -40.28 25.54
C ARG A 170 35.83 -39.26 24.42
N GLU A 171 34.60 -38.88 24.11
CA GLU A 171 34.18 -37.90 23.11
C GLU A 171 34.70 -36.49 23.46
N CYS A 172 34.90 -36.18 24.75
CA CYS A 172 35.33 -34.88 25.24
C CYS A 172 36.85 -34.73 25.46
N ARG A 173 37.65 -35.79 25.24
CA ARG A 173 39.12 -35.72 25.39
C ARG A 173 39.78 -34.63 24.55
N GLY A 174 39.24 -34.36 23.37
CA GLY A 174 39.73 -33.29 22.50
C GLY A 174 39.65 -31.93 23.18
N VAL A 175 38.53 -31.65 23.86
CA VAL A 175 38.22 -30.39 24.55
C VAL A 175 38.96 -30.29 25.90
N ALA A 176 39.08 -31.40 26.62
CA ALA A 176 39.80 -31.45 27.90
C ALA A 176 41.32 -31.33 27.76
N GLY A 177 41.88 -31.70 26.59
CA GLY A 177 43.32 -31.67 26.33
C GLY A 177 44.15 -32.72 27.09
N THR A 178 43.58 -33.36 28.12
CA THR A 178 44.21 -34.42 28.92
C THR A 178 43.27 -35.62 29.14
N ASP A 179 43.72 -36.63 29.90
CA ASP A 179 42.90 -37.81 30.25
C ASP A 179 41.90 -37.55 31.39
N ARG A 180 41.83 -36.31 31.92
CA ARG A 180 40.83 -35.85 32.90
C ARG A 180 40.51 -34.37 32.67
N TRP A 181 39.44 -33.86 33.27
CA TRP A 181 39.25 -32.41 33.32
C TRP A 181 40.26 -31.77 34.28
N GLU A 182 41.01 -30.77 33.84
CA GLU A 182 42.00 -30.10 34.70
C GLU A 182 41.35 -29.19 35.74
N SER A 183 40.29 -28.48 35.33
CA SER A 183 39.52 -27.61 36.21
C SER A 183 38.07 -27.51 35.73
N VAL A 184 37.16 -28.09 36.51
CA VAL A 184 35.71 -27.95 36.33
C VAL A 184 35.11 -27.47 37.63
N THR A 185 34.33 -26.40 37.55
CA THR A 185 33.54 -25.92 38.69
C THR A 185 32.07 -25.92 38.35
N VAL A 186 31.22 -26.30 39.30
CA VAL A 186 29.77 -26.26 39.13
C VAL A 186 29.17 -25.38 40.21
N ARG A 187 28.31 -24.44 39.80
CA ARG A 187 27.62 -23.52 40.71
C ARG A 187 26.10 -23.60 40.56
N PRO A 188 25.34 -23.52 41.66
CA PRO A 188 23.91 -23.27 41.59
C PRO A 188 23.66 -21.88 41.01
N ILE A 189 22.74 -21.81 40.04
CA ILE A 189 22.28 -20.54 39.46
C ILE A 189 20.82 -20.25 39.78
N PHE A 190 20.00 -21.27 40.05
CA PHE A 190 18.66 -21.14 40.62
C PHE A 190 18.46 -22.17 41.74
N GLY A 191 17.72 -21.78 42.78
CA GLY A 191 17.44 -22.62 43.95
C GLY A 191 18.36 -22.35 45.14
N PRO A 192 18.35 -23.22 46.17
CA PRO A 192 19.19 -23.06 47.35
C PRO A 192 20.68 -22.94 47.00
N GLY A 193 21.35 -21.93 47.55
CA GLY A 193 22.78 -21.68 47.29
C GLY A 193 23.06 -20.82 46.04
N ALA A 194 22.06 -20.49 45.23
CA ALA A 194 22.22 -19.54 44.12
C ALA A 194 22.59 -18.14 44.65
N PRO A 195 23.57 -17.45 44.04
CA PRO A 195 23.97 -16.10 44.44
C PRO A 195 22.83 -15.07 44.33
N ASP A 196 22.79 -14.12 45.26
CA ASP A 196 21.87 -12.98 45.18
C ASP A 196 22.22 -12.05 44.00
N VAL A 197 21.18 -11.43 43.44
CA VAL A 197 21.33 -10.38 42.40
C VAL A 197 22.02 -9.16 43.00
N ILE A 198 22.88 -8.51 42.22
CA ILE A 198 23.54 -7.25 42.59
C ILE A 198 22.47 -6.17 42.85
N LEU A 199 22.35 -5.73 44.11
CA LEU A 199 21.37 -4.72 44.50
C LEU A 199 21.75 -3.33 43.98
N SER A 200 20.74 -2.47 43.80
CA SER A 200 20.96 -1.09 43.34
C SER A 200 21.86 -0.26 44.27
N SER A 201 22.01 -0.64 45.55
CA SER A 201 22.94 -0.02 46.49
C SER A 201 24.41 -0.34 46.20
N ASP A 202 24.67 -1.56 45.71
CA ASP A 202 26.03 -2.06 45.44
C ASP A 202 26.50 -1.61 44.05
N ASN A 203 25.55 -1.21 43.19
CA ASN A 203 25.81 -0.62 41.88
C ASN A 203 26.43 0.79 41.95
N LEU A 204 26.48 1.44 43.12
CA LEU A 204 27.02 2.80 43.26
C LEU A 204 28.52 2.88 42.95
N THR A 205 29.26 1.77 43.06
CA THR A 205 30.70 1.69 42.72
C THR A 205 30.95 1.24 41.28
N SER A 206 29.93 0.79 40.56
CA SER A 206 30.03 0.40 39.16
C SER A 206 30.04 1.62 38.24
N ASN A 207 30.80 1.56 37.15
CA ASN A 207 30.76 2.53 36.06
C ASN A 207 30.12 1.96 34.78
N CYS A 208 29.85 0.64 34.75
CA CYS A 208 29.24 -0.07 33.64
C CYS A 208 28.16 -1.05 34.15
N TRP A 209 27.25 -1.44 33.25
CA TRP A 209 26.28 -2.52 33.49
C TRP A 209 26.31 -3.47 32.28
N PRO A 210 27.19 -4.48 32.25
CA PRO A 210 27.60 -5.17 31.02
C PRO A 210 26.58 -6.20 30.49
N ILE A 211 25.32 -5.81 30.36
CA ILE A 211 24.20 -6.66 29.89
C ILE A 211 23.25 -5.88 28.96
N GLU A 212 22.54 -6.61 28.09
CA GLU A 212 21.47 -6.08 27.25
C GLU A 212 20.23 -7.00 27.30
N PRO A 213 19.01 -6.46 27.52
CA PRO A 213 18.71 -5.06 27.83
C PRO A 213 19.24 -4.63 29.21
N LYS A 214 19.57 -3.34 29.37
CA LYS A 214 20.18 -2.78 30.59
C LYS A 214 19.33 -2.90 31.86
N GLN A 215 18.05 -3.22 31.69
CA GLN A 215 17.09 -3.45 32.78
C GLN A 215 17.22 -4.84 33.41
N HIS A 216 18.06 -5.72 32.86
CA HIS A 216 18.27 -7.06 33.40
C HIS A 216 19.10 -7.05 34.67
N ASP A 217 18.76 -8.00 35.53
CA ASP A 217 19.43 -8.28 36.78
C ASP A 217 20.73 -9.06 36.49
N LEU A 218 21.80 -8.74 37.24
CA LEU A 218 23.09 -9.43 37.16
C LEU A 218 23.41 -10.07 38.51
N ALA A 219 23.77 -11.35 38.50
CA ALA A 219 24.26 -12.08 39.67
C ALA A 219 25.69 -12.56 39.42
N PHE A 220 26.59 -12.36 40.39
CA PHE A 220 27.95 -12.89 40.32
C PHE A 220 27.94 -14.38 40.63
N ILE A 221 28.43 -15.21 39.71
CA ILE A 221 28.39 -16.67 39.85
C ILE A 221 29.72 -17.24 40.31
N GLU A 222 30.82 -16.89 39.61
CA GLU A 222 32.14 -17.43 39.90
C GLU A 222 33.27 -16.56 39.36
N SER A 223 34.47 -16.70 39.94
CA SER A 223 35.72 -16.28 39.32
C SER A 223 36.76 -17.40 39.31
N HIS A 224 37.52 -17.49 38.23
CA HIS A 224 38.64 -18.43 38.05
C HIS A 224 39.94 -17.66 37.82
N GLU A 225 41.03 -18.10 38.46
CA GLU A 225 42.33 -17.43 38.41
C GLU A 225 43.40 -18.34 37.81
N VAL A 226 44.14 -17.82 36.84
CA VAL A 226 45.29 -18.50 36.25
C VAL A 226 46.55 -17.68 36.55
N THR A 227 47.48 -18.28 37.29
CA THR A 227 48.75 -17.66 37.67
C THR A 227 49.90 -18.21 36.83
N THR A 228 50.77 -17.33 36.35
CA THR A 228 51.92 -17.74 35.51
C THR A 228 53.16 -16.87 35.73
N ARG A 229 54.33 -17.54 35.74
CA ARG A 229 55.64 -16.96 36.09
C ARG A 229 56.52 -16.61 34.89
N ASN A 230 56.13 -16.99 33.68
CA ASN A 230 57.02 -16.93 32.51
C ASN A 230 56.23 -16.67 31.22
N LEU A 231 55.88 -15.41 30.97
CA LEU A 231 55.03 -15.01 29.86
C LEU A 231 55.79 -14.21 28.79
N THR A 232 55.58 -14.59 27.53
CA THR A 232 55.64 -13.68 26.39
C THR A 232 54.28 -13.01 26.22
N ALA A 233 54.22 -11.86 25.54
CA ALA A 233 52.95 -11.18 25.24
C ALA A 233 51.92 -12.11 24.53
N ALA A 234 52.40 -13.00 23.65
CA ALA A 234 51.57 -13.96 22.94
C ALA A 234 50.86 -14.97 23.88
N ASN A 235 51.59 -15.55 24.83
CA ASN A 235 50.99 -16.50 25.80
C ASN A 235 50.01 -15.81 26.75
N THR A 236 50.20 -14.52 27.01
CA THR A 236 49.29 -13.73 27.86
C THR A 236 47.96 -13.49 27.16
N ASN A 237 48.00 -13.15 25.87
CA ASN A 237 46.79 -12.94 25.06
C ASN A 237 46.00 -14.23 24.87
N ASP A 238 46.67 -15.36 24.61
CA ASP A 238 46.00 -16.66 24.49
C ASP A 238 45.24 -17.07 25.76
N LEU A 239 45.77 -16.73 26.94
CA LEU A 239 45.13 -16.98 28.22
C LEU A 239 44.04 -15.94 28.56
N PHE A 240 44.23 -14.69 28.14
CA PHE A 240 43.26 -13.62 28.39
C PHE A 240 42.00 -13.76 27.52
N TYR A 241 42.10 -14.37 26.33
CA TYR A 241 40.99 -14.59 25.40
C TYR A 241 40.64 -16.09 25.26
N ASP A 242 40.97 -16.92 26.26
CA ASP A 242 40.63 -18.34 26.23
C ASP A 242 39.11 -18.56 26.21
N VAL A 243 38.65 -19.68 25.65
CA VAL A 243 37.23 -20.01 25.57
C VAL A 243 36.87 -20.93 26.74
N THR A 244 35.85 -20.54 27.51
CA THR A 244 35.26 -21.38 28.57
C THR A 244 33.91 -21.92 28.09
N PRO A 245 33.78 -23.23 27.84
CA PRO A 245 32.49 -23.88 27.69
C PRO A 245 31.73 -23.87 29.02
N ILE A 246 30.45 -23.53 28.97
CA ILE A 246 29.54 -23.44 30.10
C ILE A 246 28.32 -24.30 29.79
N LEU A 247 28.15 -25.39 30.53
CA LEU A 247 26.96 -26.22 30.45
C LEU A 247 25.94 -25.75 31.49
N THR A 248 24.85 -25.15 31.02
CA THR A 248 23.74 -24.70 31.87
C THR A 248 22.67 -25.80 31.90
N VAL A 249 22.31 -26.28 33.09
CA VAL A 249 21.39 -27.41 33.27
C VAL A 249 20.23 -27.01 34.18
N PHE A 250 19.00 -27.30 33.75
CA PHE A 250 17.76 -27.07 34.49
C PHE A 250 17.13 -28.40 34.87
N TYR A 251 16.87 -28.58 36.16
CA TYR A 251 16.12 -29.70 36.69
C TYR A 251 14.67 -29.28 36.87
N GLY A 252 13.79 -29.85 36.05
CA GLY A 252 12.38 -29.45 36.03
C GLY A 252 11.65 -29.76 37.33
N ALA A 253 10.68 -28.91 37.68
CA ALA A 253 9.82 -29.04 38.86
C ALA A 253 8.35 -28.76 38.48
N GLU A 254 7.38 -29.40 39.17
CA GLU A 254 5.95 -29.28 38.81
C GLU A 254 5.42 -27.82 38.84
N ASN A 255 6.00 -26.96 39.67
CA ASN A 255 5.69 -25.52 39.77
C ASN A 255 6.88 -24.62 39.34
N GLY A 256 7.80 -25.13 38.50
CA GLY A 256 9.00 -24.42 38.07
C GLY A 256 8.90 -23.76 36.68
N LEU A 257 9.87 -22.89 36.37
CA LEU A 257 10.11 -22.27 35.05
C LEU A 257 10.30 -23.30 33.92
N VAL A 258 10.82 -24.49 34.23
CA VAL A 258 11.01 -25.57 33.26
C VAL A 258 10.28 -26.82 33.75
N ALA A 259 9.41 -27.38 32.91
CA ALA A 259 8.59 -28.55 33.25
C ALA A 259 9.37 -29.89 33.20
N ASN A 260 10.50 -29.94 32.49
CA ASN A 260 11.32 -31.13 32.28
C ASN A 260 12.82 -30.78 32.35
N PHE A 261 13.71 -31.77 32.32
CA PHE A 261 15.14 -31.54 32.17
C PHE A 261 15.46 -30.77 30.87
N SER A 262 16.15 -29.63 30.99
CA SER A 262 16.64 -28.83 29.87
C SER A 262 18.11 -28.48 30.08
N SER A 263 18.89 -28.39 29.01
CA SER A 263 20.32 -28.10 29.10
C SER A 263 20.82 -27.38 27.86
N GLN A 264 21.74 -26.43 28.02
CA GLN A 264 22.37 -25.73 26.91
C GLN A 264 23.86 -25.50 27.14
N MET A 265 24.64 -25.58 26.06
CA MET A 265 26.07 -25.30 26.07
C MET A 265 26.35 -23.92 25.48
N THR A 266 27.09 -23.09 26.19
CA THR A 266 27.52 -21.75 25.76
C THR A 266 29.04 -21.64 25.86
N CYS A 267 29.71 -21.20 24.80
CA CYS A 267 31.17 -21.05 24.79
C CYS A 267 31.49 -19.56 24.83
N LEU A 268 32.13 -19.14 25.91
CA LEU A 268 32.26 -17.72 26.26
C LEU A 268 33.71 -17.30 26.43
N LYS A 269 34.05 -16.14 25.88
CA LYS A 269 35.31 -15.43 26.11
C LYS A 269 35.07 -13.92 26.09
N VAL A 270 36.06 -13.15 26.52
CA VAL A 270 36.04 -11.69 26.33
C VAL A 270 36.36 -11.33 24.87
N VAL A 271 35.86 -10.20 24.39
CA VAL A 271 36.07 -9.74 23.01
C VAL A 271 36.51 -8.28 23.00
N ASN A 272 37.68 -8.04 22.42
CA ASN A 272 38.20 -6.69 22.26
C ASN A 272 37.53 -6.02 21.06
N SER A 273 36.92 -4.87 21.31
CA SER A 273 36.16 -4.13 20.30
C SER A 273 36.88 -2.86 19.83
N SER A 274 38.10 -2.56 20.30
CA SER A 274 38.89 -1.38 19.88
C SER A 274 39.82 -1.65 18.68
N VAL A 275 40.20 -2.89 18.38
CA VAL A 275 40.98 -3.23 17.15
C VAL A 275 40.10 -3.28 15.89
N ALA A 276 38.77 -3.36 16.06
CA ALA A 276 37.82 -3.05 14.98
C ALA A 276 37.89 -1.57 14.54
N LEU A 277 38.47 -0.69 15.36
CA LEU A 277 38.61 0.75 15.07
C LEU A 277 39.88 1.07 14.25
N GLU A 278 40.98 0.31 14.35
CA GLU A 278 42.16 0.54 13.50
C GLU A 278 41.95 0.08 12.05
N ALA A 279 41.16 -0.98 11.83
CA ALA A 279 40.66 -1.33 10.50
C ALA A 279 39.75 -0.24 9.90
N ILE A 280 39.05 0.52 10.75
CA ILE A 280 38.25 1.69 10.36
C ILE A 280 39.14 2.93 10.10
N ILE A 281 40.29 3.06 10.77
CA ILE A 281 41.19 4.22 10.62
C ILE A 281 42.06 4.12 9.36
N GLU A 282 42.48 2.93 8.92
CA GLU A 282 43.08 2.77 7.59
C GLU A 282 42.06 3.00 6.46
N GLU A 283 40.77 2.76 6.70
CA GLU A 283 39.68 3.10 5.77
C GLU A 283 39.39 4.63 5.76
N GLN A 284 39.65 5.35 6.86
CA GLN A 284 39.40 6.80 6.96
C GLN A 284 40.52 7.71 6.41
N ARG A 285 41.72 7.22 6.13
CA ARG A 285 42.81 8.07 5.57
C ARG A 285 42.74 8.28 4.06
N GLU A 286 41.82 7.60 3.37
CA GLU A 286 41.51 7.87 1.95
C GLU A 286 40.28 8.76 1.75
N ASP A 287 39.55 9.12 2.82
CA ASP A 287 38.23 9.78 2.74
C ASP A 287 38.21 11.32 2.89
N GLU A 288 39.36 11.99 3.12
CA GLU A 288 39.37 13.46 3.21
C GLU A 288 39.58 14.21 1.88
N GLU A 289 39.75 13.50 0.76
CA GLU A 289 39.74 14.11 -0.59
C GLU A 289 38.73 13.45 -1.54
N GLY A 290 37.45 13.32 -1.14
CA GLY A 290 36.41 12.89 -2.08
C GLY A 290 34.99 12.76 -1.56
N ALA A 291 34.23 13.86 -1.54
CA ALA A 291 32.80 13.84 -1.25
C ALA A 291 31.97 12.91 -2.19
N ALA A 292 31.42 11.80 -1.68
CA ALA A 292 30.07 11.26 -1.95
C ALA A 292 29.82 9.89 -1.29
N ALA A 293 28.71 9.76 -0.56
CA ALA A 293 28.21 8.52 0.04
C ALA A 293 28.12 7.35 -0.98
N ALA A 294 28.98 6.35 -0.85
CA ALA A 294 28.92 5.11 -1.61
C ALA A 294 28.11 4.04 -0.86
N ILE A 295 27.32 3.27 -1.60
CA ILE A 295 26.56 2.11 -1.10
C ILE A 295 27.36 0.88 -1.54
N HIS A 296 27.72 -0.01 -0.60
CA HIS A 296 28.68 -1.10 -0.83
C HIS A 296 28.00 -2.45 -1.12
N PHE A 297 28.71 -3.34 -1.81
CA PHE A 297 28.28 -4.72 -2.00
C PHE A 297 28.75 -5.57 -0.81
N LEU A 298 27.80 -5.96 0.05
CA LEU A 298 28.09 -6.79 1.23
C LEU A 298 27.86 -8.28 0.94
N ASP A 299 28.86 -9.11 1.25
CA ASP A 299 28.71 -10.56 1.26
C ASP A 299 28.22 -11.01 2.64
N LEU A 300 26.93 -11.37 2.71
CA LEU A 300 26.27 -11.74 3.96
C LEU A 300 26.30 -13.25 4.21
N ASP A 301 26.46 -13.63 5.47
CA ASP A 301 26.23 -15.00 5.96
C ASP A 301 24.74 -15.40 5.88
N GLN A 302 24.40 -16.64 6.25
CA GLN A 302 23.00 -17.10 6.12
C GLN A 302 22.06 -16.44 7.12
N ALA A 303 22.53 -16.12 8.33
CA ALA A 303 21.74 -15.46 9.36
C ALA A 303 21.39 -14.03 8.95
N ALA A 304 22.36 -13.23 8.48
CA ALA A 304 22.08 -11.88 7.98
C ALA A 304 21.23 -11.91 6.69
N LYS A 305 21.36 -12.94 5.84
CA LYS A 305 20.43 -13.16 4.72
C LYS A 305 19.00 -13.44 5.19
N GLN A 306 18.81 -14.15 6.31
CA GLN A 306 17.49 -14.41 6.89
C GLN A 306 16.89 -13.16 7.56
N SER A 307 17.67 -12.42 8.34
CA SER A 307 17.28 -11.12 8.90
C SER A 307 16.87 -10.14 7.79
N ARG A 308 17.67 -10.03 6.72
CA ARG A 308 17.31 -9.24 5.53
C ARG A 308 15.95 -9.66 4.94
N ARG A 309 15.64 -10.96 4.88
CA ARG A 309 14.33 -11.44 4.39
C ARG A 309 13.17 -11.05 5.31
N GLN A 310 13.35 -11.17 6.63
CA GLN A 310 12.34 -10.75 7.61
C GLN A 310 12.09 -9.25 7.51
N ALA A 311 13.17 -8.46 7.44
CA ALA A 311 13.09 -7.03 7.22
C ALA A 311 12.35 -6.72 5.91
N LEU A 312 12.69 -7.37 4.79
CA LEU A 312 12.00 -7.21 3.50
C LEU A 312 10.49 -7.45 3.61
N ASN A 313 10.09 -8.55 4.27
CA ASN A 313 8.69 -8.87 4.49
C ASN A 313 8.00 -7.82 5.37
N TYR A 314 8.64 -7.36 6.44
CA TYR A 314 8.09 -6.36 7.36
C TYR A 314 7.71 -5.05 6.63
N TYR A 315 8.63 -4.40 5.92
CA TYR A 315 8.25 -3.14 5.26
C TYR A 315 7.35 -3.35 4.03
N GLY A 316 7.41 -4.51 3.37
CA GLY A 316 6.38 -4.87 2.39
C GLY A 316 5.00 -4.88 3.03
N PHE A 317 4.87 -5.47 4.23
CA PHE A 317 3.63 -5.51 4.99
C PHE A 317 3.20 -4.12 5.48
N VAL A 318 4.12 -3.30 5.99
CA VAL A 318 3.84 -1.91 6.38
C VAL A 318 3.36 -1.08 5.18
N ALA A 319 4.02 -1.19 4.02
CA ALA A 319 3.63 -0.49 2.80
C ALA A 319 2.22 -0.91 2.33
N HIS A 320 1.89 -2.19 2.42
CA HIS A 320 0.55 -2.70 2.12
C HIS A 320 -0.49 -2.21 3.14
N GLY A 321 -0.23 -2.34 4.44
CA GLY A 321 -1.13 -1.93 5.53
C GLY A 321 -1.35 -0.42 5.62
N SER A 322 -0.40 0.39 5.14
CA SER A 322 -0.52 1.85 5.07
C SER A 322 -1.76 2.31 4.30
N VAL A 323 -2.21 1.52 3.30
CA VAL A 323 -3.43 1.80 2.53
C VAL A 323 -4.66 1.78 3.43
N LEU A 324 -4.74 0.83 4.36
CA LEU A 324 -5.87 0.71 5.29
C LEU A 324 -5.96 1.92 6.21
N ILE A 325 -4.82 2.47 6.65
CA ILE A 325 -4.78 3.68 7.47
C ILE A 325 -5.44 4.84 6.72
N VAL A 326 -5.10 5.05 5.44
CA VAL A 326 -5.71 6.11 4.61
C VAL A 326 -7.22 5.90 4.48
N LEU A 327 -7.67 4.67 4.25
CA LEU A 327 -9.09 4.33 4.14
C LEU A 327 -9.85 4.53 5.45
N ILE A 328 -9.25 4.17 6.59
CA ILE A 328 -9.82 4.35 7.93
C ILE A 328 -9.94 5.85 8.26
N LEU A 329 -8.86 6.62 8.07
CA LEU A 329 -8.88 8.07 8.32
C LEU A 329 -9.96 8.77 7.51
N PHE A 330 -10.12 8.42 6.23
CA PHE A 330 -11.17 8.97 5.40
C PHE A 330 -12.58 8.55 5.88
N SER A 331 -12.73 7.29 6.32
CA SER A 331 -14.00 6.78 6.86
C SER A 331 -14.40 7.48 8.16
N VAL A 332 -13.44 7.72 9.05
CA VAL A 332 -13.62 8.49 10.30
C VAL A 332 -14.03 9.93 10.00
N TYR A 333 -13.31 10.60 9.08
CA TYR A 333 -13.67 11.95 8.62
C TYR A 333 -15.11 12.01 8.12
N ARG A 334 -15.53 11.01 7.32
CA ARG A 334 -16.90 10.94 6.80
C ARG A 334 -17.94 10.68 7.88
N ALA A 335 -17.66 9.79 8.82
CA ALA A 335 -18.55 9.54 9.95
C ALA A 335 -18.75 10.82 10.77
N GLY A 336 -17.66 11.53 11.08
CA GLY A 336 -17.70 12.84 11.74
C GLY A 336 -18.53 13.86 10.96
N ALA A 337 -18.27 14.02 9.65
CA ALA A 337 -19.02 14.95 8.80
C ALA A 337 -20.53 14.61 8.74
N TYR A 338 -20.88 13.33 8.72
CA TYR A 338 -22.27 12.87 8.76
C TYR A 338 -22.94 13.20 10.11
N LEU A 339 -22.27 12.95 11.23
CA LEU A 339 -22.78 13.25 12.57
C LEU A 339 -23.02 14.75 12.76
N VAL A 340 -22.09 15.60 12.29
CA VAL A 340 -22.25 17.06 12.30
C VAL A 340 -23.47 17.50 11.47
N ARG A 341 -23.66 16.95 10.27
CA ARG A 341 -24.81 17.26 9.42
C ARG A 341 -26.13 16.82 10.06
N ARG A 342 -26.17 15.63 10.66
CA ARG A 342 -27.35 15.11 11.36
C ARG A 342 -27.72 15.99 12.55
N SER A 343 -26.76 16.32 13.40
CA SER A 343 -26.98 17.20 14.56
C SER A 343 -27.47 18.59 14.16
N ARG A 344 -26.99 19.15 13.03
CA ARG A 344 -27.51 20.41 12.49
C ARG A 344 -28.93 20.28 11.97
N ARG A 345 -29.26 19.19 11.27
CA ARG A 345 -30.61 18.93 10.74
C ARG A 345 -31.65 18.83 11.85
N ASP A 346 -31.31 18.16 12.96
CA ASP A 346 -32.19 18.04 14.14
C ASP A 346 -32.38 19.39 14.87
N ARG A 347 -31.44 20.33 14.73
CA ARG A 347 -31.50 21.68 15.32
C ARG A 347 -32.21 22.72 14.43
N THR A 348 -32.30 22.51 13.11
CA THR A 348 -32.90 23.48 12.17
C THR A 348 -34.25 23.00 11.66
N SER A 349 -35.31 23.20 12.45
CA SER A 349 -36.71 23.17 11.97
C SER A 349 -37.17 24.53 11.42
N TYR A 350 -36.35 25.58 11.52
CA TYR A 350 -36.58 26.86 10.86
C TYR A 350 -35.75 26.91 9.57
N ALA A 351 -36.42 26.97 8.41
CA ALA A 351 -35.78 27.30 7.15
C ALA A 351 -35.22 28.72 7.26
N ALA A 352 -33.91 28.85 7.46
CA ALA A 352 -33.26 30.15 7.57
C ALA A 352 -33.44 30.90 6.23
N VAL A 353 -34.14 32.04 6.28
CA VAL A 353 -34.38 32.89 5.12
C VAL A 353 -33.03 33.35 4.54
N PRO A 354 -32.82 33.27 3.21
CA PRO A 354 -31.61 33.80 2.57
C PRO A 354 -31.40 35.26 2.95
N GLY A 355 -30.25 35.58 3.56
CA GLY A 355 -29.91 36.95 3.98
C GLY A 355 -30.18 37.30 5.46
N SER A 356 -30.54 36.34 6.31
CA SER A 356 -30.69 36.61 7.75
C SER A 356 -29.38 37.13 8.41
N PRO A 357 -29.46 38.03 9.41
CA PRO A 357 -28.29 38.56 10.12
C PRO A 357 -27.40 37.46 10.72
N VAL A 358 -28.04 36.38 11.21
CA VAL A 358 -27.37 35.23 11.84
C VAL A 358 -26.44 34.50 10.86
N LEU A 359 -26.87 34.30 9.60
CA LEU A 359 -26.02 33.67 8.58
C LEU A 359 -24.85 34.58 8.16
N LYS A 360 -25.08 35.89 8.12
CA LYS A 360 -24.04 36.89 7.83
C LYS A 360 -22.96 36.92 8.91
N GLU A 361 -23.37 36.90 10.18
CA GLU A 361 -22.47 36.84 11.33
C GLU A 361 -21.70 35.52 11.39
N GLN A 362 -22.36 34.38 11.15
CA GLN A 362 -21.71 33.07 11.07
C GLN A 362 -20.67 33.01 9.95
N ARG A 363 -20.86 33.71 8.84
CA ARG A 363 -19.88 33.81 7.74
C ARG A 363 -18.68 34.69 8.10
N GLN A 364 -18.90 35.78 8.83
CA GLN A 364 -17.84 36.68 9.30
C GLN A 364 -17.01 36.08 10.45
N SER A 365 -17.52 35.02 11.10
CA SER A 365 -16.76 34.26 12.08
C SER A 365 -15.51 33.59 11.46
N ALA A 366 -14.51 33.32 12.30
CA ALA A 366 -13.29 32.61 11.89
C ALA A 366 -13.60 31.24 11.26
N LEU A 367 -14.59 30.51 11.78
CA LEU A 367 -15.07 29.23 11.23
C LEU A 367 -15.70 29.40 9.84
N GLY A 368 -16.44 30.49 9.61
CA GLY A 368 -17.04 30.83 8.33
C GLY A 368 -15.98 31.12 7.26
N SER A 369 -14.99 31.95 7.62
CA SER A 369 -13.83 32.26 6.78
C SER A 369 -13.02 31.00 6.44
N TRP A 370 -12.70 30.16 7.43
CA TRP A 370 -12.00 28.88 7.22
C TRP A 370 -12.78 27.93 6.30
N SER A 371 -14.11 27.87 6.44
CA SER A 371 -14.97 27.07 5.54
C SER A 371 -14.94 27.55 4.08
N ALA A 372 -14.75 28.86 3.84
CA ALA A 372 -14.69 29.42 2.49
C ALA A 372 -13.31 29.18 1.86
N THR A 373 -12.25 29.31 2.65
CA THR A 373 -10.87 29.00 2.24
C THR A 373 -10.73 27.51 1.92
N THR A 374 -11.26 26.62 2.75
CA THR A 374 -11.25 25.16 2.47
C THR A 374 -12.02 24.81 1.20
N ARG A 375 -13.20 25.40 0.95
CA ARG A 375 -13.93 25.21 -0.32
C ARG A 375 -13.11 25.67 -1.52
N SER A 376 -12.44 26.82 -1.40
CA SER A 376 -11.58 27.34 -2.46
C SER A 376 -10.37 26.44 -2.71
N ALA A 377 -9.77 25.89 -1.66
CA ALA A 377 -8.68 24.92 -1.76
C ALA A 377 -9.12 23.60 -2.41
N VAL A 378 -10.27 23.05 -2.01
CA VAL A 378 -10.85 21.85 -2.64
C VAL A 378 -11.15 22.10 -4.12
N TRP A 379 -11.69 23.28 -4.46
CA TRP A 379 -11.90 23.66 -5.85
C TRP A 379 -10.58 23.69 -6.63
N TRP A 380 -9.55 24.33 -6.07
CA TRP A 380 -8.21 24.39 -6.66
C TRP A 380 -7.58 23.00 -6.85
N LEU A 381 -7.76 22.08 -5.89
CA LEU A 381 -7.28 20.70 -6.00
C LEU A 381 -7.95 19.92 -7.14
N GLY A 382 -9.21 20.26 -7.46
CA GLY A 382 -9.94 19.65 -8.58
C GLY A 382 -9.59 20.24 -9.95
N ASP A 383 -8.76 21.28 -10.02
CA ASP A 383 -8.31 21.82 -11.30
C ASP A 383 -7.27 20.91 -11.95
N GLU A 384 -7.32 20.82 -13.26
CA GLU A 384 -6.41 20.01 -14.07
C GLU A 384 -5.07 20.73 -14.26
N VAL A 385 -4.00 19.95 -14.30
CA VAL A 385 -2.65 20.45 -14.59
C VAL A 385 -2.32 20.19 -16.04
N THR A 386 -2.24 21.26 -16.81
CA THR A 386 -1.74 21.24 -18.18
C THR A 386 -0.28 21.66 -18.20
N PHE A 387 0.60 20.74 -18.60
CA PHE A 387 2.04 21.01 -18.74
C PHE A 387 2.50 20.52 -20.12
N LEU A 388 3.21 21.39 -20.86
CA LEU A 388 3.61 21.18 -22.25
C LEU A 388 2.44 20.79 -23.18
N GLY A 389 1.28 21.45 -23.01
CA GLY A 389 0.07 21.17 -23.80
C GLY A 389 -0.58 19.82 -23.54
N ARG A 390 -0.19 19.13 -22.45
CA ARG A 390 -0.75 17.82 -22.05
C ARG A 390 -1.40 17.92 -20.69
N ASN A 391 -2.53 17.25 -20.50
CA ASN A 391 -3.18 17.07 -19.21
C ASN A 391 -2.47 15.97 -18.40
N TRP A 392 -1.99 16.31 -17.20
CA TRP A 392 -1.29 15.40 -16.29
C TRP A 392 -2.17 14.77 -15.22
N GLY A 393 -3.44 15.21 -15.14
CA GLY A 393 -4.40 14.87 -14.09
C GLY A 393 -4.76 16.07 -13.23
N GLN A 394 -5.59 15.85 -12.23
CA GLN A 394 -5.99 16.90 -11.28
C GLN A 394 -4.85 17.22 -10.31
N ARG A 395 -4.78 18.47 -9.81
CA ARG A 395 -3.77 18.88 -8.82
C ARG A 395 -3.78 18.00 -7.57
N GLY A 396 -4.96 17.62 -7.09
CA GLY A 396 -5.11 16.73 -5.94
C GLY A 396 -4.54 15.33 -6.19
N GLU A 397 -4.66 14.81 -7.42
CA GLU A 397 -4.07 13.52 -7.80
C GLU A 397 -2.54 13.56 -7.72
N LEU A 398 -1.93 14.65 -8.21
CA LEU A 398 -0.50 14.83 -8.17
C LEU A 398 0.02 15.03 -6.76
N VAL A 399 -0.61 15.91 -5.96
CA VAL A 399 -0.16 16.18 -4.58
C VAL A 399 -0.25 14.92 -3.72
N LEU A 400 -1.39 14.24 -3.69
CA LEU A 400 -1.56 13.03 -2.89
C LEU A 400 -0.74 11.86 -3.43
N GLY A 401 -0.60 11.76 -4.77
CA GLY A 401 0.28 10.80 -5.41
C GLY A 401 1.76 10.98 -5.05
N SER A 402 2.23 12.22 -5.02
CA SER A 402 3.60 12.56 -4.62
C SER A 402 3.84 12.28 -3.14
N LEU A 403 2.89 12.62 -2.26
CA LEU A 403 3.00 12.28 -0.84
C LEU A 403 3.06 10.77 -0.63
N TRP A 404 2.24 10.01 -1.35
CA TRP A 404 2.29 8.55 -1.32
C TRP A 404 3.61 7.99 -1.85
N ALA A 405 4.13 8.55 -2.95
CA ALA A 405 5.42 8.15 -3.49
C ALA A 405 6.57 8.42 -2.50
N VAL A 406 6.58 9.57 -1.83
CA VAL A 406 7.57 9.91 -0.79
C VAL A 406 7.50 8.92 0.37
N TRP A 407 6.30 8.57 0.83
CA TRP A 407 6.13 7.55 1.87
C TRP A 407 6.70 6.18 1.45
N LEU A 408 6.36 5.71 0.25
CA LEU A 408 6.89 4.44 -0.24
C LEU A 408 8.41 4.48 -0.45
N LEU A 409 8.96 5.59 -0.94
CA LEU A 409 10.41 5.79 -1.07
C LEU A 409 11.11 5.78 0.29
N PHE A 410 10.51 6.41 1.30
CA PHE A 410 11.02 6.36 2.66
C PHE A 410 11.11 4.91 3.17
N LEU A 411 10.05 4.11 2.98
CA LEU A 411 10.04 2.69 3.34
C LEU A 411 11.03 1.84 2.52
N CYS A 412 11.44 2.29 1.33
CA CYS A 412 12.48 1.61 0.57
C CYS A 412 13.89 1.80 1.16
N VAL A 413 14.14 2.94 1.81
CA VAL A 413 15.49 3.38 2.23
C VAL A 413 15.74 3.18 3.72
N ILE A 414 14.73 3.35 4.55
CA ILE A 414 14.90 3.27 6.01
C ILE A 414 15.36 1.86 6.42
N GLY A 415 16.37 1.80 7.30
CA GLY A 415 16.92 0.53 7.80
C GLY A 415 17.68 -0.31 6.77
N THR A 416 18.03 0.22 5.59
CA THR A 416 18.90 -0.50 4.64
C THR A 416 20.39 -0.24 4.85
N GLY A 417 20.75 0.84 5.55
CA GLY A 417 22.14 1.26 5.72
C GLY A 417 22.85 1.41 4.36
N HIS A 418 24.11 0.98 4.31
CA HIS A 418 24.95 1.00 3.11
C HIS A 418 24.84 -0.28 2.26
N ASP A 419 23.87 -1.16 2.52
CA ASP A 419 23.70 -2.43 1.81
C ASP A 419 22.97 -2.25 0.47
N TYR A 420 23.73 -2.27 -0.62
CA TYR A 420 23.21 -2.05 -1.97
C TYR A 420 22.14 -3.07 -2.37
N LEU A 421 22.35 -4.33 -2.04
CA LEU A 421 21.43 -5.41 -2.43
C LEU A 421 20.17 -5.41 -1.55
N HIS A 422 20.26 -5.01 -0.28
CA HIS A 422 19.09 -4.80 0.55
C HIS A 422 18.21 -3.68 0.01
N LEU A 423 18.81 -2.52 -0.30
CA LEU A 423 18.12 -1.40 -0.95
C LEU A 423 17.48 -1.84 -2.27
N THR A 424 18.23 -2.52 -3.13
CA THR A 424 17.71 -3.03 -4.41
C THR A 424 16.48 -3.92 -4.22
N LYS A 425 16.51 -4.85 -3.26
CA LYS A 425 15.39 -5.75 -2.96
C LYS A 425 14.20 -5.03 -2.34
N ARG A 426 14.42 -3.96 -1.56
CA ARG A 426 13.37 -3.12 -0.98
C ARG A 426 12.47 -2.50 -2.03
N PHE A 427 13.06 -1.89 -3.06
CA PHE A 427 12.29 -1.34 -4.19
C PHE A 427 11.38 -2.38 -4.84
N GLY A 428 11.86 -3.62 -4.94
CA GLY A 428 11.10 -4.78 -5.42
C GLY A 428 9.86 -5.07 -4.57
N ILE A 429 10.07 -5.40 -3.30
CA ILE A 429 8.99 -5.86 -2.41
C ILE A 429 8.00 -4.74 -2.08
N VAL A 430 8.46 -3.50 -1.90
CA VAL A 430 7.58 -2.35 -1.62
C VAL A 430 6.68 -2.09 -2.82
N ALA A 431 7.18 -2.11 -4.06
CA ALA A 431 6.31 -1.89 -5.22
C ALA A 431 5.29 -3.03 -5.42
N VAL A 432 5.72 -4.30 -5.25
CA VAL A 432 4.82 -5.46 -5.41
C VAL A 432 3.74 -5.49 -4.33
N SER A 433 4.04 -5.01 -3.11
CA SER A 433 3.05 -4.88 -2.03
C SER A 433 1.85 -3.99 -2.38
N GLN A 434 2.00 -3.13 -3.40
CA GLN A 434 0.96 -2.22 -3.88
C GLN A 434 0.05 -2.83 -4.95
N LEU A 435 0.34 -4.04 -5.46
CA LEU A 435 -0.49 -4.69 -6.48
C LEU A 435 -1.94 -4.92 -6.02
N PRO A 436 -2.25 -5.38 -4.79
CA PRO A 436 -3.63 -5.56 -4.35
C PRO A 436 -4.47 -4.29 -4.49
N ILE A 437 -3.99 -3.17 -3.94
CA ILE A 437 -4.70 -1.89 -4.06
C ILE A 437 -4.74 -1.39 -5.49
N GLN A 438 -3.68 -1.58 -6.29
CA GLN A 438 -3.67 -1.23 -7.71
C GLN A 438 -4.81 -1.91 -8.48
N TYR A 439 -5.08 -3.18 -8.20
CA TYR A 439 -6.19 -3.91 -8.81
C TYR A 439 -7.53 -3.43 -8.28
N VAL A 440 -7.68 -3.28 -6.95
CA VAL A 440 -8.91 -2.76 -6.31
C VAL A 440 -9.36 -1.43 -6.91
N LEU A 441 -8.42 -0.52 -7.18
CA LEU A 441 -8.70 0.79 -7.78
C LEU A 441 -9.27 0.70 -9.21
N ALA A 442 -9.06 -0.43 -9.91
CA ALA A 442 -9.59 -0.69 -11.25
C ALA A 442 -10.86 -1.56 -11.29
N LEU A 443 -11.22 -2.24 -10.19
CA LEU A 443 -12.39 -3.12 -10.14
C LEU A 443 -13.67 -2.33 -10.36
N LYS A 444 -14.62 -2.90 -11.12
CA LYS A 444 -15.87 -2.19 -11.46
C LYS A 444 -17.00 -2.45 -10.46
N LYS A 445 -17.12 -3.69 -10.00
CA LYS A 445 -18.24 -4.18 -9.20
C LYS A 445 -17.82 -4.39 -7.74
N PHE A 446 -16.76 -5.15 -7.50
CA PHE A 446 -16.21 -5.38 -6.17
C PHE A 446 -15.20 -4.28 -5.80
N ASN A 447 -15.70 -3.05 -5.62
CA ASN A 447 -14.84 -1.90 -5.35
C ASN A 447 -15.15 -1.24 -4.00
N PRO A 448 -14.56 -1.73 -2.88
CA PRO A 448 -14.77 -1.14 -1.56
C PRO A 448 -14.25 0.31 -1.48
N VAL A 449 -13.21 0.65 -2.24
CA VAL A 449 -12.65 2.01 -2.25
C VAL A 449 -13.65 3.01 -2.85
N ALA A 450 -14.34 2.65 -3.94
CA ALA A 450 -15.41 3.46 -4.52
C ALA A 450 -16.56 3.67 -3.53
N LEU A 451 -16.92 2.63 -2.76
CA LEU A 451 -17.93 2.73 -1.71
C LEU A 451 -17.50 3.70 -0.57
N ILE A 452 -16.26 3.56 -0.09
CA ILE A 452 -15.67 4.41 0.96
C ILE A 452 -15.57 5.87 0.50
N PHE A 453 -15.20 6.12 -0.76
CA PHE A 453 -15.14 7.48 -1.31
C PHE A 453 -16.50 8.03 -1.76
N ARG A 454 -17.59 7.23 -1.72
CA ARG A 454 -18.88 7.57 -2.35
C ARG A 454 -18.72 7.94 -3.84
N SER A 455 -17.69 7.40 -4.48
CA SER A 455 -17.35 7.63 -5.88
C SER A 455 -17.83 6.45 -6.72
N SER A 456 -17.70 6.52 -8.03
CA SER A 456 -17.81 5.37 -8.94
C SER A 456 -16.44 4.79 -9.28
N HIS A 457 -16.41 3.63 -9.94
CA HIS A 457 -15.15 2.99 -10.34
C HIS A 457 -14.35 3.90 -11.29
N GLU A 458 -15.01 4.63 -12.20
CA GLU A 458 -14.37 5.57 -13.10
C GLU A 458 -13.71 6.71 -12.30
N GLY A 459 -14.42 7.20 -11.29
CA GLY A 459 -13.91 8.21 -10.38
C GLY A 459 -12.72 7.72 -9.54
N VAL A 460 -12.68 6.45 -9.13
CA VAL A 460 -11.55 5.89 -8.39
C VAL A 460 -10.38 5.52 -9.30
N ASN A 461 -10.65 5.14 -10.54
CA ASN A 461 -9.65 4.75 -11.54
C ASN A 461 -8.64 5.88 -11.86
N ARG A 462 -8.95 7.14 -11.54
CA ARG A 462 -7.96 8.23 -11.59
C ARG A 462 -6.73 7.92 -10.71
N TRP A 463 -6.97 7.34 -9.53
CA TRP A 463 -5.93 6.95 -8.58
C TRP A 463 -5.14 5.72 -9.02
N HIS A 464 -5.77 4.78 -9.73
CA HIS A 464 -5.09 3.65 -10.37
C HIS A 464 -3.98 4.14 -11.32
N ARG A 465 -4.23 5.23 -12.07
CA ARG A 465 -3.22 5.81 -12.96
C ARG A 465 -2.03 6.40 -12.21
N VAL A 466 -2.30 7.11 -11.12
CA VAL A 466 -1.26 7.72 -10.27
C VAL A 466 -0.41 6.63 -9.62
N LEU A 467 -1.04 5.68 -8.94
CA LEU A 467 -0.33 4.59 -8.27
C LEU A 467 0.44 3.71 -9.26
N GLY A 468 -0.13 3.43 -10.44
CA GLY A 468 0.56 2.69 -11.50
C GLY A 468 1.88 3.35 -11.94
N ARG A 469 1.92 4.69 -12.02
CA ARG A 469 3.17 5.44 -12.29
C ARG A 469 4.17 5.28 -11.15
N VAL A 470 3.72 5.38 -9.90
CA VAL A 470 4.59 5.20 -8.72
C VAL A 470 5.21 3.80 -8.71
N ILE A 471 4.40 2.75 -8.88
CA ILE A 471 4.87 1.35 -8.97
C ILE A 471 5.88 1.21 -10.11
N TYR A 472 5.59 1.78 -11.28
CA TYR A 472 6.50 1.73 -12.42
C TYR A 472 7.87 2.36 -12.12
N TYR A 473 7.91 3.55 -11.50
CA TYR A 473 9.17 4.20 -11.13
C TYR A 473 9.97 3.38 -10.10
N LEU A 474 9.31 2.80 -9.09
CA LEU A 474 9.98 1.91 -8.14
C LEU A 474 10.54 0.66 -8.83
N MET A 475 9.83 0.10 -9.81
CA MET A 475 10.32 -1.03 -10.61
C MET A 475 11.46 -0.66 -11.56
N CYS A 476 11.48 0.55 -12.10
CA CYS A 476 12.63 1.07 -12.85
C CYS A 476 13.87 1.15 -11.98
N LEU A 477 13.76 1.66 -10.74
CA LEU A 477 14.88 1.72 -9.80
C LEU A 477 15.34 0.31 -9.41
N HIS A 478 14.42 -0.60 -9.10
CA HIS A 478 14.74 -2.00 -8.83
C HIS A 478 15.53 -2.68 -9.96
N ALA A 479 15.04 -2.54 -11.20
CA ALA A 479 15.69 -3.11 -12.38
C ALA A 479 17.05 -2.45 -12.66
N ALA A 480 17.13 -1.12 -12.57
CA ALA A 480 18.37 -0.37 -12.78
C ALA A 480 19.43 -0.75 -11.75
N PHE A 481 19.05 -0.91 -10.47
CA PHE A 481 20.00 -1.27 -9.44
C PHE A 481 20.54 -2.69 -9.59
N TYR A 482 19.69 -3.67 -9.93
CA TYR A 482 20.17 -5.02 -10.26
C TYR A 482 21.05 -5.05 -11.51
N LEU A 483 20.70 -4.27 -12.54
CA LEU A 483 21.51 -4.16 -13.76
C LEU A 483 22.89 -3.58 -13.45
N ASN A 484 22.95 -2.52 -12.64
CA ASN A 484 24.21 -1.93 -12.19
C ASN A 484 25.02 -2.95 -11.35
N TYR A 485 24.40 -3.67 -10.42
CA TYR A 485 25.07 -4.74 -9.67
C TYR A 485 25.69 -5.81 -10.59
N TYR A 486 24.93 -6.32 -11.55
CA TYR A 486 25.44 -7.33 -12.47
C TYR A 486 26.54 -6.81 -13.40
N TYR A 487 26.48 -5.53 -13.77
CA TYR A 487 27.51 -4.87 -14.55
C TYR A 487 28.81 -4.72 -13.76
N GLN A 488 28.74 -4.16 -12.55
CA GLN A 488 29.91 -3.94 -11.70
C GLN A 488 30.60 -5.26 -11.28
N MET A 489 29.83 -6.32 -11.04
CA MET A 489 30.38 -7.64 -10.72
C MET A 489 30.87 -8.42 -11.96
N GLY A 490 30.74 -7.88 -13.18
CA GLY A 490 31.18 -8.55 -14.41
C GLY A 490 30.37 -9.82 -14.78
N ILE A 491 29.24 -10.07 -14.14
CA ILE A 491 28.44 -11.31 -14.28
C ILE A 491 27.19 -11.15 -15.16
N LEU A 492 26.98 -9.97 -15.75
CA LEU A 492 25.77 -9.64 -16.51
C LEU A 492 25.40 -10.67 -17.58
N GLY A 493 26.34 -11.05 -18.44
CA GLY A 493 26.09 -11.98 -19.53
C GLY A 493 25.65 -13.38 -19.06
N ARG A 494 26.17 -13.84 -17.91
CA ARG A 494 25.81 -15.13 -17.33
C ARG A 494 24.51 -15.07 -16.52
N ARG A 495 24.30 -14.01 -15.73
CA ARG A 495 23.15 -13.91 -14.83
C ARG A 495 21.84 -13.56 -15.53
N ILE A 496 21.88 -12.82 -16.63
CA ILE A 496 20.64 -12.39 -17.31
C ILE A 496 19.84 -13.53 -17.91
N ILE A 497 20.49 -14.67 -18.19
CA ILE A 497 19.87 -15.89 -18.72
C ILE A 497 19.43 -16.87 -17.64
N ASP A 498 19.82 -16.67 -16.38
CA ASP A 498 19.34 -17.47 -15.26
C ASP A 498 17.82 -17.26 -15.10
N ILE A 499 17.08 -18.30 -14.70
CA ILE A 499 15.61 -18.32 -14.68
C ILE A 499 15.04 -17.11 -13.91
N VAL A 500 15.55 -16.83 -12.70
CA VAL A 500 14.99 -15.76 -11.84
C VAL A 500 15.22 -14.37 -12.45
N PRO A 501 16.45 -13.94 -12.81
CA PRO A 501 16.68 -12.68 -13.51
C PRO A 501 15.95 -12.57 -14.85
N ALA A 502 15.88 -13.65 -15.64
CA ALA A 502 15.16 -13.67 -16.92
C ALA A 502 13.65 -13.41 -16.73
N LEU A 503 13.03 -14.02 -15.71
CA LEU A 503 11.64 -13.73 -15.33
C LEU A 503 11.47 -12.28 -14.85
N GLY A 504 12.42 -11.75 -14.09
CA GLY A 504 12.42 -10.36 -13.64
C GLY A 504 12.50 -9.38 -14.81
N LEU A 505 13.37 -9.64 -15.79
CA LEU A 505 13.47 -8.87 -17.03
C LEU A 505 12.18 -8.96 -17.85
N THR A 506 11.60 -10.15 -17.96
CA THR A 506 10.32 -10.37 -18.65
C THR A 506 9.20 -9.56 -18.00
N ALA A 507 9.10 -9.59 -16.66
CA ALA A 507 8.14 -8.78 -15.92
C ALA A 507 8.38 -7.28 -16.11
N PHE A 508 9.63 -6.83 -16.10
CA PHE A 508 9.98 -5.43 -16.34
C PHE A 508 9.61 -4.96 -17.74
N ILE A 509 9.88 -5.75 -18.78
CA ILE A 509 9.42 -5.48 -20.16
C ILE A 509 7.89 -5.37 -20.19
N GLY A 510 7.19 -6.27 -19.48
CA GLY A 510 5.74 -6.18 -19.29
C GLY A 510 5.30 -4.84 -18.68
N MET A 511 5.95 -4.39 -17.60
CA MET A 511 5.67 -3.09 -16.97
C MET A 511 5.92 -1.90 -17.90
N VAL A 512 6.97 -1.96 -18.72
CA VAL A 512 7.26 -0.94 -19.76
C VAL A 512 6.14 -0.93 -20.80
N LEU A 513 5.67 -2.09 -21.26
CA LEU A 513 4.55 -2.19 -22.20
C LEU A 513 3.25 -1.62 -21.60
N LEU A 514 2.93 -1.95 -20.35
CA LEU A 514 1.75 -1.42 -19.64
C LEU A 514 1.77 0.11 -19.58
N ASN A 515 2.91 0.69 -19.18
CA ASN A 515 3.03 2.15 -19.00
C ASN A 515 3.10 2.88 -20.33
N THR A 516 3.84 2.36 -21.31
CA THR A 516 4.01 3.00 -22.62
C THR A 516 2.66 3.06 -23.34
N THR A 517 1.94 1.94 -23.41
CA THR A 517 0.64 1.89 -24.07
C THR A 517 -0.44 2.71 -23.35
N ALA A 518 -0.31 2.91 -22.03
CA ALA A 518 -1.19 3.77 -21.24
C ALA A 518 -0.95 5.28 -21.44
N LEU A 519 0.12 5.68 -22.13
CA LEU A 519 0.37 7.10 -22.43
C LEU A 519 -0.79 7.69 -23.26
N SER A 520 -1.16 8.93 -22.95
CA SER A 520 -2.30 9.60 -23.60
C SER A 520 -2.12 9.74 -25.13
N ILE A 521 -0.88 9.81 -25.61
CA ILE A 521 -0.56 9.83 -27.04
C ILE A 521 -0.97 8.52 -27.71
N ILE A 522 -0.61 7.38 -27.11
CA ILE A 522 -0.89 6.05 -27.67
C ILE A 522 -2.38 5.74 -27.53
N ARG A 523 -2.99 6.06 -26.37
CA ARG A 523 -4.43 5.89 -26.16
C ARG A 523 -5.28 6.66 -27.17
N ARG A 524 -4.94 7.92 -27.44
CA ARG A 524 -5.65 8.74 -28.44
C ARG A 524 -5.40 8.26 -29.87
N TYR A 525 -4.21 7.74 -30.15
CA TYR A 525 -3.91 7.12 -31.45
C TYR A 525 -4.73 5.83 -31.65
N SER A 526 -4.71 4.93 -30.66
CA SER A 526 -5.50 3.70 -30.66
C SER A 526 -5.74 3.19 -29.24
N TYR A 527 -6.95 3.44 -28.74
CA TYR A 527 -7.41 2.92 -27.45
C TYR A 527 -7.36 1.38 -27.38
N ARG A 528 -7.49 0.70 -28.52
CA ARG A 528 -7.45 -0.77 -28.61
C ARG A 528 -6.07 -1.33 -28.31
N ILE A 529 -5.01 -0.71 -28.85
CA ILE A 529 -3.62 -1.12 -28.57
C ILE A 529 -3.38 -1.00 -27.07
N PHE A 530 -3.76 0.14 -26.49
CA PHE A 530 -3.74 0.32 -25.05
C PHE A 530 -4.50 -0.79 -24.30
N PHE A 531 -5.80 -0.92 -24.52
CA PHE A 531 -6.66 -1.77 -23.71
C PHE A 531 -6.30 -3.26 -23.81
N ILE A 532 -6.04 -3.76 -25.03
CA ILE A 532 -5.72 -5.17 -25.26
C ILE A 532 -4.37 -5.51 -24.63
N THR A 533 -3.32 -4.73 -24.90
CA THR A 533 -2.00 -4.94 -24.29
C THR A 533 -2.07 -4.81 -22.77
N HIS A 534 -2.78 -3.80 -22.26
CA HIS A 534 -2.89 -3.56 -20.84
C HIS A 534 -3.56 -4.74 -20.11
N LEU A 535 -4.68 -5.23 -20.64
CA LEU A 535 -5.40 -6.36 -20.04
C LEU A 535 -4.59 -7.66 -20.10
N ILE A 536 -4.02 -8.01 -21.27
CA ILE A 536 -3.25 -9.25 -21.42
C ILE A 536 -2.03 -9.26 -20.50
N VAL A 537 -1.25 -8.16 -20.49
CA VAL A 537 -0.04 -8.09 -19.68
C VAL A 537 -0.39 -8.01 -18.19
N ALA A 538 -1.46 -7.31 -17.79
CA ALA A 538 -1.92 -7.29 -16.40
C ALA A 538 -2.39 -8.68 -15.90
N LEU A 539 -2.86 -9.57 -16.78
CA LEU A 539 -3.19 -10.95 -16.39
C LEU A 539 -1.97 -11.88 -16.37
N ALA A 540 -1.01 -11.65 -17.28
CA ALA A 540 0.19 -12.48 -17.39
C ALA A 540 1.28 -12.15 -16.36
N LEU A 541 1.35 -10.88 -15.91
CA LEU A 541 2.41 -10.41 -15.03
C LEU A 541 2.38 -11.04 -13.61
N PRO A 542 1.22 -11.19 -12.93
CA PRO A 542 1.21 -11.78 -11.60
C PRO A 542 1.75 -13.22 -11.52
N PRO A 543 1.40 -14.16 -12.43
CA PRO A 543 2.06 -15.47 -12.49
C PRO A 543 3.58 -15.42 -12.68
N VAL A 544 4.09 -14.49 -13.51
CA VAL A 544 5.53 -14.31 -13.70
C VAL A 544 6.20 -13.83 -12.42
N VAL A 545 5.60 -12.84 -11.73
CA VAL A 545 6.11 -12.32 -10.45
C VAL A 545 6.05 -13.37 -9.35
N PHE A 546 5.01 -14.20 -9.33
CA PHE A 546 4.87 -15.31 -8.38
C PHE A 546 6.05 -16.28 -8.43
N VAL A 547 6.52 -16.62 -9.63
CA VAL A 547 7.68 -17.51 -9.82
C VAL A 547 9.00 -16.75 -9.62
N HIS A 548 9.04 -15.46 -9.97
CA HIS A 548 10.24 -14.63 -9.80
C HIS A 548 10.68 -14.51 -8.34
N HIS A 549 9.75 -14.39 -7.38
CA HIS A 549 10.10 -14.28 -5.96
C HIS A 549 9.01 -14.80 -5.01
N ARG A 550 9.40 -15.60 -4.00
CA ARG A 550 8.46 -16.26 -3.07
C ARG A 550 7.82 -15.30 -2.05
N SER A 551 8.53 -14.27 -1.60
CA SER A 551 7.93 -13.29 -0.65
C SER A 551 6.82 -12.45 -1.27
N SER A 552 6.72 -12.37 -2.60
CA SER A 552 5.62 -11.64 -3.28
C SER A 552 4.33 -12.44 -3.41
N THR A 553 4.34 -13.73 -3.06
CA THR A 553 3.20 -14.64 -3.23
C THR A 553 1.92 -14.09 -2.60
N PHE A 554 1.99 -13.59 -1.36
CA PHE A 554 0.81 -13.08 -0.66
C PHE A 554 0.09 -11.98 -1.46
N TYR A 555 0.81 -10.94 -1.87
CA TYR A 555 0.25 -9.79 -2.59
C TYR A 555 -0.29 -10.17 -3.98
N VAL A 556 0.39 -11.08 -4.68
CA VAL A 556 -0.03 -11.55 -6.00
C VAL A 556 -1.33 -12.36 -5.90
N VAL A 557 -1.40 -13.29 -4.95
CA VAL A 557 -2.58 -14.13 -4.74
C VAL A 557 -3.78 -13.27 -4.34
N GLU A 558 -3.59 -12.30 -3.44
CA GLU A 558 -4.63 -11.36 -3.04
C GLU A 558 -5.15 -10.56 -4.24
N ALA A 559 -4.26 -9.95 -5.03
CA ALA A 559 -4.64 -9.17 -6.21
C ALA A 559 -5.46 -9.99 -7.23
N LEU A 560 -5.02 -11.22 -7.51
CA LEU A 560 -5.72 -12.13 -8.43
C LEU A 560 -7.07 -12.59 -7.86
N ALA A 561 -7.15 -12.91 -6.57
CA ALA A 561 -8.39 -13.33 -5.92
C ALA A 561 -9.44 -12.22 -6.00
N LEU A 562 -9.07 -10.97 -5.67
CA LEU A 562 -9.96 -9.81 -5.75
C LEU A 562 -10.45 -9.56 -7.19
N PHE A 563 -9.58 -9.73 -8.18
CA PHE A 563 -9.94 -9.61 -9.59
C PHE A 563 -10.89 -10.71 -10.06
N ILE A 564 -10.67 -11.97 -9.67
CA ILE A 564 -11.56 -13.09 -10.01
C ILE A 564 -12.94 -12.89 -9.40
N ILE A 565 -13.01 -12.42 -8.15
CA ILE A 565 -14.29 -12.09 -7.49
C ILE A 565 -15.03 -11.01 -8.28
N ASP A 566 -14.36 -9.92 -8.67
CA ASP A 566 -14.97 -8.87 -9.50
C ASP A 566 -15.51 -9.43 -10.82
N LEU A 567 -14.70 -10.26 -11.51
CA LEU A 567 -15.09 -10.87 -12.78
C LEU A 567 -16.32 -11.77 -12.63
N ALA A 568 -16.38 -12.58 -11.58
CA ALA A 568 -17.52 -13.45 -11.28
C ALA A 568 -18.79 -12.61 -11.03
N LEU A 569 -18.69 -11.57 -10.20
CA LEU A 569 -19.83 -10.69 -9.90
C LEU A 569 -20.30 -9.92 -11.14
N ARG A 570 -19.38 -9.47 -12.00
CA ARG A 570 -19.72 -8.84 -13.28
C ARG A 570 -20.43 -9.82 -14.19
N LYS A 571 -19.93 -11.05 -14.32
CA LYS A 571 -20.54 -12.09 -15.15
C LYS A 571 -21.96 -12.45 -14.70
N MET A 572 -22.22 -12.46 -13.39
CA MET A 572 -23.56 -12.66 -12.81
C MET A 572 -24.49 -11.45 -13.07
N ASP A 573 -23.95 -10.23 -13.10
CA ASP A 573 -24.72 -9.01 -13.34
C ASP A 573 -25.02 -8.78 -14.83
N THR A 574 -24.17 -9.25 -15.74
CA THR A 574 -24.40 -9.17 -17.18
C THR A 574 -25.61 -10.00 -17.62
N PHE A 575 -26.42 -9.47 -18.52
CA PHE A 575 -27.52 -10.20 -19.17
C PHE A 575 -27.49 -9.96 -20.69
N THR A 576 -28.03 -10.90 -21.46
CA THR A 576 -28.14 -10.78 -22.91
C THR A 576 -29.61 -10.63 -23.28
N THR A 577 -29.92 -9.68 -24.15
CA THR A 577 -31.30 -9.34 -24.52
C THR A 577 -31.40 -8.95 -25.99
N ASP A 578 -32.62 -9.02 -26.52
CA ASP A 578 -32.96 -8.66 -27.89
C ASP A 578 -33.13 -7.15 -28.02
N ALA A 579 -32.18 -6.48 -28.67
CA ALA A 579 -32.22 -5.04 -28.89
C ALA A 579 -32.71 -4.69 -30.30
N SER A 580 -33.46 -3.58 -30.40
CA SER A 580 -33.83 -2.95 -31.66
C SER A 580 -32.99 -1.69 -31.90
N PHE A 581 -32.77 -1.38 -33.17
CA PHE A 581 -31.91 -0.29 -33.62
C PHE A 581 -32.70 0.64 -34.54
N VAL A 582 -32.74 1.92 -34.19
CA VAL A 582 -33.48 2.93 -34.95
C VAL A 582 -32.55 4.10 -35.25
N PRO A 583 -32.18 4.36 -36.52
CA PRO A 583 -31.43 5.55 -36.88
C PRO A 583 -32.28 6.81 -36.67
N ILE A 584 -31.71 7.87 -36.12
CA ILE A 584 -32.40 9.16 -35.94
C ILE A 584 -32.22 9.99 -37.21
N PRO A 585 -33.31 10.28 -37.97
CA PRO A 585 -33.24 10.98 -39.24
C PRO A 585 -32.50 12.33 -39.16
N GLY A 586 -31.77 12.68 -40.21
CA GLY A 586 -31.02 13.93 -40.29
C GLY A 586 -29.86 14.06 -39.30
N SER A 587 -29.50 13.00 -38.57
CA SER A 587 -28.42 13.00 -37.58
C SER A 587 -27.52 11.76 -37.73
N ASN A 588 -26.38 11.77 -37.05
CA ASN A 588 -25.49 10.59 -36.97
C ASN A 588 -25.65 9.84 -35.64
N LEU A 589 -26.90 9.77 -35.15
CA LEU A 589 -27.27 9.13 -33.89
C LEU A 589 -28.12 7.88 -34.16
N ILE A 590 -27.98 6.87 -33.30
CA ILE A 590 -28.76 5.64 -33.30
C ILE A 590 -29.41 5.49 -31.93
N LYS A 591 -30.73 5.28 -31.91
CA LYS A 591 -31.51 4.88 -30.74
C LYS A 591 -31.49 3.35 -30.64
N ILE A 592 -31.07 2.84 -29.50
CA ILE A 592 -31.03 1.40 -29.19
C ILE A 592 -32.02 1.16 -28.08
N VAL A 593 -33.01 0.29 -28.31
CA VAL A 593 -34.02 -0.07 -27.31
C VAL A 593 -33.85 -1.53 -26.93
N ALA A 594 -33.68 -1.82 -25.65
CA ALA A 594 -33.36 -3.15 -25.15
C ALA A 594 -34.19 -3.48 -23.89
N PRO A 595 -34.95 -4.59 -23.86
CA PRO A 595 -35.72 -4.97 -22.68
C PRO A 595 -34.78 -5.50 -21.59
N VAL A 596 -34.97 -5.01 -20.37
CA VAL A 596 -34.24 -5.42 -19.18
C VAL A 596 -35.05 -6.49 -18.43
N PRO A 597 -34.41 -7.56 -17.93
CA PRO A 597 -35.10 -8.55 -17.11
C PRO A 597 -35.86 -7.92 -15.92
N PRO A 598 -37.11 -8.34 -15.63
CA PRO A 598 -37.91 -7.76 -14.55
C PRO A 598 -37.24 -7.78 -13.18
N GLN A 599 -36.37 -8.76 -12.92
CA GLN A 599 -35.63 -8.88 -11.66
C GLN A 599 -34.53 -7.81 -11.52
N LYS A 600 -34.10 -7.19 -12.62
CA LYS A 600 -33.01 -6.19 -12.67
C LYS A 600 -33.52 -4.76 -12.89
N ILE A 601 -34.73 -4.57 -13.44
CA ILE A 601 -35.26 -3.25 -13.89
C ILE A 601 -35.28 -2.18 -12.79
N SER A 602 -35.58 -2.52 -11.54
CA SER A 602 -35.68 -1.56 -10.43
C SER A 602 -34.39 -0.75 -10.26
N ARG A 603 -33.23 -1.43 -10.31
CA ARG A 603 -31.91 -0.80 -10.22
C ARG A 603 -31.63 0.20 -11.33
N PHE A 604 -32.21 0.00 -12.52
CA PHE A 604 -32.06 0.94 -13.64
C PHE A 604 -32.97 2.16 -13.48
N ARG A 605 -34.19 1.96 -12.98
CA ARG A 605 -35.16 3.05 -12.73
C ARG A 605 -34.73 3.97 -11.59
N GLU A 606 -34.20 3.41 -10.51
CA GLU A 606 -33.79 4.15 -9.31
C GLU A 606 -32.48 4.93 -9.46
N SER A 607 -31.80 4.83 -10.62
CA SER A 607 -30.47 5.40 -10.83
C SER A 607 -30.37 6.20 -12.13
N PRO A 608 -31.08 7.33 -12.25
CA PRO A 608 -30.99 8.21 -13.41
C PRO A 608 -29.57 8.74 -13.61
N GLY A 609 -29.13 8.87 -14.86
CA GLY A 609 -27.77 9.34 -15.19
C GLY A 609 -26.68 8.28 -15.00
N THR A 610 -27.05 7.00 -14.94
CA THR A 610 -26.08 5.89 -14.97
C THR A 610 -25.83 5.40 -16.39
N HIS A 611 -24.79 4.58 -16.57
CA HIS A 611 -24.41 4.01 -17.86
C HIS A 611 -24.22 2.49 -17.77
N VAL A 612 -24.17 1.84 -18.93
CA VAL A 612 -23.95 0.40 -19.07
C VAL A 612 -22.77 0.14 -19.99
N TYR A 613 -22.11 -1.00 -19.84
CA TYR A 613 -21.18 -1.50 -20.84
C TYR A 613 -21.92 -2.43 -21.79
N LEU A 614 -21.81 -2.14 -23.09
CA LEU A 614 -22.42 -2.91 -24.15
C LEU A 614 -21.36 -3.75 -24.86
N SER A 615 -21.68 -5.01 -25.12
CA SER A 615 -20.88 -5.92 -25.97
C SER A 615 -21.77 -6.75 -26.90
N VAL A 616 -21.17 -7.24 -27.99
CA VAL A 616 -21.88 -8.02 -29.02
C VAL A 616 -21.54 -9.51 -28.84
N PRO A 617 -22.51 -10.35 -28.43
CA PRO A 617 -22.29 -11.79 -28.22
C PRO A 617 -22.03 -12.51 -29.55
N ALA A 618 -21.41 -13.70 -29.48
CA ALA A 618 -21.00 -14.46 -30.66
C ALA A 618 -22.12 -14.72 -31.67
N SER A 619 -23.36 -14.91 -31.21
CA SER A 619 -24.56 -15.12 -32.03
C SER A 619 -24.91 -13.93 -32.94
N SER A 620 -24.40 -12.73 -32.64
CA SER A 620 -24.71 -11.50 -33.37
C SER A 620 -23.50 -10.91 -34.08
N ARG A 621 -22.42 -11.70 -34.25
CA ARG A 621 -21.19 -11.26 -34.92
C ARG A 621 -21.23 -11.52 -36.43
N PRO A 622 -20.64 -10.64 -37.27
CA PRO A 622 -20.69 -10.80 -38.73
C PRO A 622 -19.86 -11.95 -39.32
N SER A 623 -18.98 -12.60 -38.55
CA SER A 623 -18.04 -13.61 -39.04
C SER A 623 -18.20 -14.94 -38.29
N PRO A 624 -18.54 -16.04 -38.99
CA PRO A 624 -18.75 -17.36 -38.38
C PRO A 624 -17.45 -18.13 -38.09
N SER A 625 -16.28 -17.67 -38.56
CA SER A 625 -15.02 -18.37 -38.28
C SER A 625 -14.42 -17.92 -36.94
N ALA A 626 -14.44 -18.85 -35.97
CA ALA A 626 -13.88 -18.65 -34.62
C ALA A 626 -12.37 -18.32 -34.62
N PHE A 627 -11.68 -18.54 -35.74
CA PHE A 627 -10.23 -18.33 -35.89
C PHE A 627 -9.87 -17.02 -36.61
N SER A 628 -10.84 -16.20 -37.03
CA SER A 628 -10.54 -14.91 -37.67
C SER A 628 -10.11 -13.85 -36.65
N ALA A 629 -9.09 -13.05 -36.99
CA ALA A 629 -8.70 -11.88 -36.20
C ALA A 629 -9.88 -10.91 -35.97
N ALA A 630 -10.85 -10.87 -36.89
CA ALA A 630 -12.06 -10.08 -36.73
C ALA A 630 -12.95 -10.57 -35.58
N HIS A 631 -12.93 -11.85 -35.25
CA HIS A 631 -13.71 -12.45 -34.16
C HIS A 631 -13.15 -12.03 -32.79
N TYR A 632 -11.83 -12.09 -32.62
CA TYR A 632 -11.16 -11.69 -31.37
C TYR A 632 -11.35 -10.22 -31.01
N ILE A 633 -11.56 -9.33 -32.00
CA ILE A 633 -11.85 -7.91 -31.72
C ILE A 633 -13.12 -7.78 -30.86
N PHE A 634 -14.13 -8.61 -31.08
CA PHE A 634 -15.39 -8.57 -30.32
C PHE A 634 -15.22 -8.96 -28.85
N GLU A 635 -14.24 -9.82 -28.52
CA GLU A 635 -13.94 -10.20 -27.13
C GLU A 635 -13.36 -9.04 -26.30
N PHE A 636 -12.86 -7.99 -26.95
CA PHE A 636 -12.31 -6.80 -26.30
C PHE A 636 -13.13 -5.53 -26.54
N MET A 637 -14.36 -5.66 -27.07
CA MET A 637 -15.27 -4.53 -27.30
C MET A 637 -16.30 -4.41 -26.18
N PHE A 638 -15.95 -3.63 -25.16
CA PHE A 638 -16.84 -3.23 -24.08
C PHE A 638 -16.89 -1.71 -24.01
N ASN A 639 -17.95 -1.11 -24.56
CA ASN A 639 -18.06 0.33 -24.65
C ASN A 639 -19.15 0.85 -23.71
N PRO A 640 -18.89 1.92 -22.94
CA PRO A 640 -19.89 2.52 -22.08
C PRO A 640 -20.91 3.32 -22.91
N PHE A 641 -22.19 3.19 -22.56
CA PHE A 641 -23.28 3.99 -23.10
C PHE A 641 -24.19 4.42 -21.96
N THR A 642 -24.48 5.72 -21.88
CA THR A 642 -25.38 6.27 -20.87
C THR A 642 -26.82 5.87 -21.13
N ILE A 643 -27.53 5.57 -20.06
CA ILE A 643 -28.96 5.25 -20.08
C ILE A 643 -29.74 6.54 -20.29
N ALA A 644 -30.34 6.70 -21.47
CA ALA A 644 -31.05 7.92 -21.86
C ALA A 644 -32.49 7.96 -21.33
N SER A 645 -33.12 6.79 -21.17
CA SER A 645 -34.38 6.62 -20.46
C SER A 645 -34.58 5.15 -20.09
N VAL A 646 -35.39 4.94 -19.06
CA VAL A 646 -35.97 3.65 -18.72
C VAL A 646 -37.47 3.87 -18.74
N ASP A 647 -38.20 3.09 -19.52
CA ASP A 647 -39.65 3.25 -19.60
C ASP A 647 -40.31 2.84 -18.27
N GLU A 648 -41.33 3.58 -17.85
CA GLU A 648 -42.08 3.29 -16.61
C GLU A 648 -43.06 2.13 -16.81
N HIS A 649 -43.67 2.04 -17.99
CA HIS A 649 -44.72 1.08 -18.33
C HIS A 649 -44.16 -0.17 -19.00
N SER A 650 -43.13 -0.01 -19.84
CA SER A 650 -42.37 -1.12 -20.42
C SER A 650 -41.10 -1.41 -19.62
N THR A 651 -40.49 -2.58 -19.85
CA THR A 651 -39.19 -2.94 -19.26
C THR A 651 -38.03 -2.47 -20.13
N ASP A 652 -38.25 -1.49 -21.01
CA ASP A 652 -37.29 -1.12 -22.04
C ASP A 652 -36.31 -0.05 -21.55
N LEU A 653 -35.04 -0.29 -21.86
CA LEU A 653 -33.93 0.62 -21.71
C LEU A 653 -33.64 1.28 -23.05
N THR A 654 -33.51 2.60 -23.06
CA THR A 654 -33.09 3.34 -24.26
C THR A 654 -31.66 3.86 -24.10
N LEU A 655 -30.82 3.58 -25.10
CA LEU A 655 -29.48 4.13 -25.24
C LEU A 655 -29.40 4.98 -26.52
N ILE A 656 -28.62 6.05 -26.48
CA ILE A 656 -28.36 6.90 -27.66
C ILE A 656 -26.88 6.81 -27.99
N ALA A 657 -26.56 6.24 -29.15
CA ALA A 657 -25.19 6.07 -29.63
C ALA A 657 -24.90 7.05 -30.77
N ARG A 658 -23.84 7.84 -30.65
CA ARG A 658 -23.31 8.62 -31.78
C ARG A 658 -22.39 7.74 -32.62
N CYS A 659 -22.61 7.68 -33.92
CA CYS A 659 -21.75 6.93 -34.82
C CYS A 659 -20.39 7.61 -34.92
N ARG A 660 -19.34 6.88 -34.58
CA ARG A 660 -17.93 7.32 -34.71
C ARG A 660 -17.16 6.30 -35.53
N ASN A 661 -15.90 6.62 -35.85
CA ASN A 661 -14.99 5.74 -36.60
C ASN A 661 -14.47 4.54 -35.78
N GLY A 662 -15.06 4.26 -34.61
CA GLY A 662 -14.74 3.11 -33.78
C GLY A 662 -15.49 1.85 -34.23
N PRO A 663 -14.98 0.65 -33.88
CA PRO A 663 -15.50 -0.62 -34.38
C PRO A 663 -16.90 -0.92 -33.83
N MET A 664 -17.14 -0.59 -32.56
CA MET A 664 -18.40 -0.82 -31.89
C MET A 664 -19.47 0.03 -32.56
N THR A 665 -19.29 1.35 -32.64
CA THR A 665 -20.27 2.26 -33.25
C THR A 665 -20.47 2.00 -34.74
N GLN A 666 -19.42 1.64 -35.50
CA GLN A 666 -19.57 1.22 -36.89
C GLN A 666 -20.36 -0.08 -37.02
N ASN A 667 -20.12 -1.05 -36.14
CA ASN A 667 -20.89 -2.28 -36.11
C ASN A 667 -22.36 -2.00 -35.76
N LEU A 668 -22.65 -1.16 -34.75
CA LEU A 668 -24.01 -0.74 -34.42
C LEU A 668 -24.67 -0.01 -35.60
N THR A 669 -23.91 0.80 -36.36
CA THR A 669 -24.42 1.48 -37.58
C THR A 669 -24.75 0.49 -38.68
N ARG A 670 -23.87 -0.50 -38.92
CA ARG A 670 -24.13 -1.58 -39.87
C ARG A 670 -25.35 -2.40 -39.48
N LEU A 671 -25.49 -2.70 -38.19
CA LEU A 671 -26.64 -3.41 -37.66
C LEU A 671 -27.92 -2.58 -37.83
N ALA A 672 -27.89 -1.28 -37.53
CA ALA A 672 -29.03 -0.38 -37.73
C ALA A 672 -29.43 -0.28 -39.21
N ASN A 673 -28.47 -0.16 -40.13
CA ASN A 673 -28.74 -0.03 -41.57
C ASN A 673 -29.11 -1.38 -42.24
N GLY A 674 -28.60 -2.50 -41.71
CA GLY A 674 -28.87 -3.84 -42.22
C GLY A 674 -30.11 -4.51 -41.61
N SER A 675 -30.69 -3.92 -40.57
CA SER A 675 -31.95 -4.36 -40.00
C SER A 675 -33.09 -3.99 -40.94
N THR A 676 -33.75 -4.99 -41.54
CA THR A 676 -35.14 -4.79 -41.98
C THR A 676 -35.98 -4.44 -40.75
N ALA A 677 -36.91 -3.49 -40.89
CA ALA A 677 -37.72 -3.00 -39.77
C ALA A 677 -38.29 -4.16 -38.94
N GLY A 678 -37.82 -4.32 -37.70
CA GLY A 678 -38.26 -5.36 -36.76
C GLY A 678 -37.28 -6.49 -36.44
N MET A 679 -36.10 -6.57 -37.07
CA MET A 679 -35.10 -7.58 -36.71
C MET A 679 -34.43 -7.26 -35.36
N LYS A 680 -34.60 -8.15 -34.38
CA LYS A 680 -33.98 -8.06 -33.04
C LYS A 680 -32.59 -8.69 -33.06
N ILE A 681 -31.62 -8.01 -32.45
CA ILE A 681 -30.23 -8.49 -32.38
C ILE A 681 -29.84 -8.64 -30.92
N HIS A 682 -29.20 -9.76 -30.57
CA HIS A 682 -28.75 -9.99 -29.21
C HIS A 682 -27.62 -9.02 -28.83
N LEU A 683 -27.76 -8.37 -27.69
CA LEU A 683 -26.72 -7.55 -27.07
C LEU A 683 -26.53 -7.98 -25.62
N SER A 684 -25.28 -7.98 -25.16
CA SER A 684 -24.95 -8.19 -23.76
C SER A 684 -24.78 -6.84 -23.07
N ILE A 685 -25.50 -6.65 -21.96
CA ILE A 685 -25.55 -5.42 -21.18
C ILE A 685 -25.03 -5.72 -19.77
N GLU A 686 -24.03 -4.95 -19.34
CA GLU A 686 -23.43 -5.01 -18.01
C GLU A 686 -23.63 -3.66 -17.28
N GLY A 687 -24.27 -3.65 -16.11
CA GLY A 687 -24.51 -2.44 -15.32
C GLY A 687 -25.81 -2.52 -14.49
N PRO A 688 -26.31 -1.37 -13.98
CA PRO A 688 -25.85 0.01 -14.25
C PRO A 688 -24.60 0.40 -13.45
N TYR A 689 -23.83 1.35 -14.00
CA TYR A 689 -22.61 1.95 -13.44
C TYR A 689 -22.66 3.48 -13.42
N GLY A 690 -21.70 4.09 -12.73
CA GLY A 690 -21.62 5.54 -12.54
C GLY A 690 -21.84 5.97 -11.09
N CYS A 691 -21.71 7.28 -10.85
CA CYS A 691 -21.83 7.88 -9.53
C CYS A 691 -23.20 8.52 -9.26
N ALA A 692 -24.08 8.56 -10.27
CA ALA A 692 -25.35 9.25 -10.17
C ALA A 692 -26.28 8.69 -9.09
N ALA A 693 -26.26 7.37 -8.87
CA ALA A 693 -26.96 6.71 -7.75
C ALA A 693 -26.49 7.17 -6.35
N ARG A 694 -25.37 7.90 -6.26
CA ARG A 694 -24.79 8.43 -5.01
C ARG A 694 -24.81 9.97 -4.96
N PHE A 695 -25.44 10.62 -5.95
CA PHE A 695 -25.61 12.07 -5.93
C PHE A 695 -26.46 12.52 -4.74
N PRO A 696 -26.24 13.76 -4.27
CA PRO A 696 -27.13 14.34 -3.27
C PRO A 696 -28.54 14.49 -3.84
N ASN A 697 -29.54 14.55 -2.98
CA ASN A 697 -30.92 14.74 -3.44
C ASN A 697 -31.07 16.17 -3.98
N PHE A 698 -31.09 16.31 -5.30
CA PHE A 698 -31.27 17.57 -6.00
C PHE A 698 -32.67 18.16 -5.80
N ALA A 699 -33.71 17.34 -5.69
CA ALA A 699 -35.08 17.80 -5.44
C ALA A 699 -35.34 18.17 -3.97
N GLY A 700 -34.43 17.79 -3.07
CA GLY A 700 -34.50 18.06 -1.63
C GLY A 700 -34.10 19.48 -1.24
N PRO A 701 -34.15 19.82 0.07
CA PRO A 701 -33.83 21.15 0.58
C PRO A 701 -32.31 21.44 0.59
N GLU A 702 -31.49 20.63 -0.09
CA GLU A 702 -30.03 20.78 -0.11
C GLU A 702 -29.56 21.83 -1.12
N PHE A 703 -30.34 22.06 -2.18
CA PHE A 703 -30.03 22.99 -3.24
C PHE A 703 -31.19 23.94 -3.50
N ASP A 704 -30.84 25.20 -3.76
CA ASP A 704 -31.80 26.26 -4.01
C ASP A 704 -31.92 26.52 -5.53
N GLN A 705 -30.84 26.28 -6.28
CA GLN A 705 -30.78 26.36 -7.74
C GLN A 705 -29.93 25.22 -8.33
N ILE A 706 -30.35 24.68 -9.48
CA ILE A 706 -29.68 23.58 -10.18
C ILE A 706 -29.44 23.98 -11.63
N LEU A 707 -28.18 24.01 -12.06
CA LEU A 707 -27.79 24.27 -13.43
C LEU A 707 -27.29 22.98 -14.08
N LEU A 708 -28.00 22.51 -15.10
CA LEU A 708 -27.66 21.33 -15.88
C LEU A 708 -27.21 21.74 -17.28
N VAL A 709 -26.01 21.35 -17.70
CA VAL A 709 -25.44 21.75 -19.00
C VAL A 709 -25.08 20.51 -19.82
N ALA A 710 -25.68 20.38 -21.00
CA ALA A 710 -25.47 19.27 -21.92
C ALA A 710 -24.89 19.75 -23.26
N GLY A 711 -23.91 19.02 -23.78
CA GLY A 711 -23.38 19.21 -25.13
C GLY A 711 -23.56 17.97 -26.02
N GLY A 712 -24.24 18.12 -27.15
CA GLY A 712 -24.50 17.04 -28.10
C GLY A 712 -25.21 15.85 -27.44
N VAL A 713 -24.61 14.67 -27.56
CA VAL A 713 -25.13 13.41 -26.97
C VAL A 713 -25.01 13.36 -25.43
N GLY A 714 -24.30 14.30 -24.80
CA GLY A 714 -24.23 14.41 -23.33
C GLY A 714 -25.58 14.62 -22.65
N ALA A 715 -26.61 15.01 -23.41
CA ALA A 715 -27.99 15.03 -22.93
C ALA A 715 -28.49 13.64 -22.50
N SER A 716 -27.93 12.53 -23.01
CA SER A 716 -28.25 11.18 -22.52
C SER A 716 -27.96 10.99 -21.02
N PHE A 717 -27.04 11.76 -20.43
CA PHE A 717 -26.81 11.81 -18.98
C PHE A 717 -27.68 12.85 -18.29
N VAL A 718 -27.68 14.08 -18.82
CA VAL A 718 -28.31 15.23 -18.17
C VAL A 718 -29.84 15.10 -18.13
N LEU A 719 -30.44 14.57 -19.19
CA LEU A 719 -31.89 14.51 -19.34
C LEU A 719 -32.57 13.56 -18.33
N PRO A 720 -32.10 12.31 -18.11
CA PRO A 720 -32.63 11.47 -17.02
C PRO A 720 -32.58 12.17 -15.65
N VAL A 721 -31.49 12.88 -15.36
CA VAL A 721 -31.34 13.61 -14.09
C VAL A 721 -32.35 14.76 -14.03
N TYR A 722 -32.50 15.53 -15.10
CA TYR A 722 -33.50 16.59 -15.21
C TYR A 722 -34.93 16.08 -14.94
N ARG A 723 -35.31 14.98 -15.60
CA ARG A 723 -36.62 14.34 -15.46
C ARG A 723 -36.86 13.84 -14.03
N SER A 724 -35.85 13.22 -13.42
CA SER A 724 -35.93 12.76 -12.02
C SER A 724 -36.13 13.91 -11.04
N VAL A 725 -35.42 15.03 -11.22
CA VAL A 725 -35.59 16.22 -10.36
C VAL A 725 -36.99 16.80 -10.46
N LEU A 726 -37.53 16.94 -11.67
CA LEU A 726 -38.88 17.47 -11.87
C LEU A 726 -39.98 16.50 -11.46
N GLY A 727 -39.77 15.19 -11.65
CA GLY A 727 -40.69 14.15 -11.20
C GLY A 727 -40.85 14.14 -9.67
N GLU A 728 -39.77 14.39 -8.93
CA GLU A 728 -39.80 14.51 -7.48
C GLU A 728 -40.29 15.89 -6.99
N ASN A 729 -39.87 16.97 -7.66
CA ASN A 729 -40.24 18.34 -7.30
C ASN A 729 -40.42 19.23 -8.55
N PRO A 730 -41.66 19.37 -9.07
CA PRO A 730 -41.95 20.22 -10.22
C PRO A 730 -41.59 21.70 -10.00
N GLY A 731 -41.60 22.16 -8.73
CA GLY A 731 -41.26 23.51 -8.32
C GLY A 731 -39.76 23.77 -8.16
N ALA A 732 -38.90 22.77 -8.37
CA ALA A 732 -37.45 22.94 -8.25
C ALA A 732 -36.92 24.02 -9.21
N GLY A 733 -36.01 24.85 -8.69
CA GLY A 733 -35.29 25.88 -9.43
C GLY A 733 -34.22 25.27 -10.34
N VAL A 734 -34.63 24.49 -11.33
CA VAL A 734 -33.75 23.83 -12.30
C VAL A 734 -33.73 24.58 -13.62
N THR A 735 -32.53 24.80 -14.16
CA THR A 735 -32.30 25.32 -15.51
C THR A 735 -31.47 24.30 -16.28
N MET A 736 -31.99 23.84 -17.42
CA MET A 736 -31.26 22.95 -18.32
C MET A 736 -30.83 23.72 -19.56
N VAL A 737 -29.54 23.67 -19.87
CA VAL A 737 -28.95 24.22 -21.08
C VAL A 737 -28.49 23.07 -21.95
N TRP A 738 -28.97 22.99 -23.18
CA TRP A 738 -28.57 21.95 -24.12
C TRP A 738 -28.09 22.55 -25.42
N ALA A 739 -26.83 22.32 -25.77
CA ALA A 739 -26.25 22.77 -27.04
C ALA A 739 -26.04 21.59 -27.99
N VAL A 740 -26.61 21.67 -29.20
CA VAL A 740 -26.48 20.66 -30.27
C VAL A 740 -26.06 21.30 -31.59
N ARG A 741 -25.48 20.52 -32.50
CA ARG A 741 -25.07 21.02 -33.82
C ARG A 741 -26.26 21.20 -34.76
N SER A 742 -27.22 20.29 -34.74
CA SER A 742 -28.42 20.32 -35.59
C SER A 742 -29.66 20.00 -34.75
N ALA A 743 -30.83 20.50 -35.17
CA ALA A 743 -32.10 20.22 -34.50
C ALA A 743 -32.45 18.72 -34.52
N SER A 744 -32.05 18.00 -35.57
CA SER A 744 -32.20 16.55 -35.69
C SER A 744 -31.53 15.76 -34.56
N GLU A 745 -30.43 16.26 -33.97
CA GLU A 745 -29.79 15.61 -32.81
C GLU A 745 -30.62 15.75 -31.51
N ALA A 746 -31.64 16.61 -31.50
CA ALA A 746 -32.49 16.88 -30.34
C ALA A 746 -33.90 16.27 -30.43
N THR A 747 -34.19 15.46 -31.44
CA THR A 747 -35.53 14.86 -31.66
C THR A 747 -35.77 13.57 -30.86
N TRP A 748 -34.70 12.84 -30.53
CA TRP A 748 -34.80 11.56 -29.82
C TRP A 748 -35.55 11.62 -28.47
N PRO A 749 -35.48 12.68 -27.65
CA PRO A 749 -36.25 12.77 -26.41
C PRO A 749 -37.75 12.93 -26.62
N ALA A 750 -38.17 13.48 -27.77
CA ALA A 750 -39.56 13.79 -28.08
C ALA A 750 -40.35 12.57 -28.58
N SER A 751 -39.66 11.48 -28.93
CA SER A 751 -40.29 10.25 -29.42
C SER A 751 -41.02 9.43 -28.35
N ASP A 752 -40.79 9.71 -27.06
CA ASP A 752 -41.21 8.82 -25.95
C ASP A 752 -42.20 9.44 -24.95
N VAL A 753 -42.54 10.74 -25.01
CA VAL A 753 -43.39 11.40 -23.98
C VAL A 753 -44.36 12.43 -24.58
N SER A 754 -45.58 12.49 -24.03
CA SER A 754 -46.73 13.32 -24.41
C SER A 754 -46.58 14.84 -24.18
N GLN A 755 -45.51 15.29 -23.53
CA GLN A 755 -45.10 16.70 -23.44
C GLN A 755 -43.69 16.81 -24.00
N SER A 756 -43.53 17.58 -25.08
CA SER A 756 -42.24 17.74 -25.71
C SER A 756 -41.31 18.51 -24.76
N ILE A 757 -40.13 17.98 -24.46
CA ILE A 757 -39.12 18.73 -23.70
C ILE A 757 -38.74 20.06 -24.35
N LEU A 758 -39.02 20.19 -25.66
CA LEU A 758 -38.85 21.41 -26.41
C LEU A 758 -39.88 22.49 -26.02
N GLU A 759 -40.93 22.14 -25.27
CA GLU A 759 -41.98 23.07 -24.82
C GLU A 759 -41.79 23.53 -23.36
N ASP A 760 -40.82 22.96 -22.64
CA ASP A 760 -40.54 23.31 -21.24
C ASP A 760 -39.72 24.62 -21.14
N ASP A 761 -40.27 25.63 -20.48
CA ASP A 761 -39.64 26.94 -20.26
C ASP A 761 -38.31 26.86 -19.49
N LYS A 762 -38.06 25.78 -18.73
CA LYS A 762 -36.82 25.56 -17.98
C LYS A 762 -35.68 25.00 -18.86
N VAL A 763 -35.96 24.64 -20.11
CA VAL A 763 -34.99 24.07 -21.07
C VAL A 763 -34.59 25.13 -22.10
N GLN A 764 -33.30 25.42 -22.17
CA GLN A 764 -32.70 26.33 -23.14
C GLN A 764 -31.92 25.54 -24.19
N LEU A 765 -32.53 25.31 -25.35
CA LEU A 765 -31.88 24.66 -26.49
C LEU A 765 -31.10 25.67 -27.34
N TYR A 766 -29.82 25.39 -27.61
CA TYR A 766 -28.92 26.18 -28.45
C TYR A 766 -28.46 25.36 -29.68
N LEU A 767 -28.60 25.93 -30.87
CA LEU A 767 -28.13 25.36 -32.13
C LEU A 767 -26.79 25.98 -32.53
N THR A 768 -25.74 25.18 -32.61
CA THR A 768 -24.35 25.65 -32.83
C THR A 768 -23.75 25.26 -34.18
N GLY A 769 -24.52 24.62 -35.08
CA GLY A 769 -24.11 24.30 -36.45
C GLY A 769 -23.92 25.54 -37.34
N ASP A 770 -23.45 25.36 -38.57
CA ASP A 770 -22.90 26.44 -39.40
C ASP A 770 -23.84 27.64 -39.56
N ILE A 771 -23.46 28.74 -38.89
CA ILE A 771 -23.97 30.10 -39.09
C ILE A 771 -23.27 30.75 -40.31
N LEU A 772 -22.27 30.07 -40.91
CA LEU A 772 -21.36 30.61 -41.93
C LEU A 772 -21.71 30.26 -43.39
N GLY A 773 -22.87 29.64 -43.65
CA GLY A 773 -23.29 29.27 -45.01
C GLY A 773 -24.16 30.29 -45.75
N SER A 774 -24.64 31.35 -45.10
CA SER A 774 -25.67 32.25 -45.66
C SER A 774 -25.19 33.67 -45.99
N THR A 775 -23.88 33.87 -46.14
CA THR A 775 -23.33 35.13 -46.69
C THR A 775 -22.17 34.83 -47.61
N SER A 776 -22.45 34.40 -48.84
CA SER A 776 -21.72 34.71 -50.09
C SER A 776 -22.08 33.71 -51.19
N GLY A 777 -22.71 34.18 -52.27
CA GLY A 777 -22.74 33.46 -53.56
C GLY A 777 -24.14 33.17 -54.10
N THR A 778 -24.64 34.08 -54.92
CA THR A 778 -25.62 33.78 -55.98
C THR A 778 -25.15 32.57 -56.81
N GLY A 779 -25.92 31.48 -56.79
CA GLY A 779 -25.67 30.29 -57.61
C GLY A 779 -26.70 29.20 -57.34
N SER A 780 -27.72 29.14 -58.19
CA SER A 780 -28.77 28.12 -58.25
C SER A 780 -28.19 26.70 -58.31
N LEU A 781 -28.69 25.77 -57.47
CA LEU A 781 -29.26 24.46 -57.84
C LEU A 781 -29.32 23.49 -56.64
N SER A 782 -30.55 22.97 -56.40
CA SER A 782 -30.89 21.70 -55.75
C SER A 782 -30.59 21.53 -54.24
N GLY A 783 -31.57 21.90 -53.40
CA GLY A 783 -31.60 21.52 -51.97
C GLY A 783 -33.02 21.56 -51.40
N GLY A 784 -33.94 20.76 -51.95
CA GLY A 784 -35.37 20.76 -51.61
C GLY A 784 -35.74 20.16 -50.25
N ASP A 785 -34.83 19.46 -49.56
CA ASP A 785 -35.22 18.64 -48.40
C ASP A 785 -34.92 19.30 -47.03
N ALA A 786 -34.06 20.34 -46.99
CA ALA A 786 -33.69 20.99 -45.74
C ALA A 786 -34.62 22.15 -45.32
N GLU A 787 -35.32 22.78 -46.27
CA GLU A 787 -36.30 23.84 -45.98
C GLU A 787 -37.65 23.26 -45.52
N LEU A 788 -38.04 22.08 -46.03
CA LEU A 788 -39.29 21.40 -45.64
C LEU A 788 -39.26 20.85 -44.20
N GLU A 789 -38.10 20.43 -43.68
CA GLU A 789 -38.00 19.98 -42.28
C GLU A 789 -38.04 21.12 -41.26
N VAL A 790 -37.66 22.34 -41.65
CA VAL A 790 -37.84 23.53 -40.80
C VAL A 790 -39.32 23.95 -40.80
N ASP A 791 -40.01 23.79 -41.93
CA ASP A 791 -41.40 24.24 -42.05
C ASP A 791 -42.39 23.39 -41.22
N HIS A 792 -42.09 22.11 -41.02
CA HIS A 792 -42.85 21.22 -40.14
C HIS A 792 -42.63 21.54 -38.63
N LEU A 793 -41.55 22.23 -38.28
CA LEU A 793 -41.30 22.74 -36.93
C LEU A 793 -41.88 24.15 -36.72
N SER A 794 -42.14 24.92 -37.78
CA SER A 794 -42.75 26.27 -37.70
C SER A 794 -44.29 26.28 -37.75
N GLN A 795 -44.95 25.22 -38.18
CA GLN A 795 -46.43 25.18 -38.27
C GLN A 795 -47.18 24.91 -36.94
N ARG A 796 -46.47 24.66 -35.83
CA ARG A 796 -47.08 24.59 -34.50
C ARG A 796 -46.44 25.66 -33.62
N GLN A 797 -47.06 26.84 -33.52
CA GLN A 797 -46.55 27.98 -32.74
C GLN A 797 -45.89 27.53 -31.42
N PRO A 798 -44.55 27.59 -31.30
CA PRO A 798 -43.91 27.61 -30.01
C PRO A 798 -43.53 29.06 -29.70
N LYS A 799 -43.50 29.42 -28.42
CA LYS A 799 -42.94 30.69 -27.92
C LYS A 799 -41.40 30.77 -28.08
N TYR A 800 -40.82 29.97 -28.98
CA TYR A 800 -39.40 29.94 -29.31
C TYR A 800 -39.10 31.01 -30.34
N SER A 801 -38.39 32.06 -29.95
CA SER A 801 -37.86 33.05 -30.91
C SER A 801 -36.71 32.40 -31.71
N PRO A 802 -36.89 32.09 -33.00
CA PRO A 802 -35.95 31.26 -33.76
C PRO A 802 -34.56 31.89 -33.94
N ASP A 803 -34.48 33.22 -33.86
CA ASP A 803 -33.24 33.98 -34.05
C ASP A 803 -32.33 34.07 -32.81
N ARG A 804 -32.84 33.89 -31.58
CA ARG A 804 -32.04 34.10 -30.37
C ARG A 804 -31.12 32.93 -29.99
N ASN A 805 -31.41 31.72 -30.49
CA ASN A 805 -30.79 30.48 -30.02
C ASN A 805 -29.93 29.76 -31.08
N ARG A 806 -29.80 30.32 -32.29
CA ARG A 806 -28.81 29.90 -33.31
C ARG A 806 -27.42 30.49 -33.04
N ARG A 807 -26.86 30.17 -31.87
CA ARG A 807 -25.53 30.61 -31.43
C ARG A 807 -24.98 29.70 -30.35
N ARG A 808 -23.68 29.81 -30.08
CA ARG A 808 -23.08 29.18 -28.90
C ARG A 808 -23.66 29.80 -27.62
N PRO A 809 -23.97 29.00 -26.59
CA PRO A 809 -24.43 29.52 -25.31
C PRO A 809 -23.35 30.37 -24.65
N ASP A 810 -23.71 31.55 -24.15
CA ASP A 810 -22.83 32.38 -23.33
C ASP A 810 -22.81 31.81 -21.91
N LEU A 811 -21.91 30.87 -21.66
CA LEU A 811 -21.81 30.15 -20.39
C LEU A 811 -21.48 31.08 -19.23
N ARG A 812 -20.72 32.16 -19.48
CA ARG A 812 -20.45 33.18 -18.47
C ARG A 812 -21.74 33.85 -18.03
N LYS A 813 -22.53 34.33 -18.99
CA LYS A 813 -23.80 34.99 -18.69
C LYS A 813 -24.77 34.05 -17.98
N ILE A 814 -24.88 32.80 -18.42
CA ILE A 814 -25.74 31.79 -17.80
C ILE A 814 -25.32 31.55 -16.34
N VAL A 815 -24.03 31.36 -16.08
CA VAL A 815 -23.50 31.19 -14.71
C VAL A 815 -23.77 32.45 -13.89
N ASP A 816 -23.46 33.63 -14.40
CA ASP A 816 -23.71 34.89 -13.69
C ASP A 816 -25.21 35.09 -13.39
N ASP A 817 -26.10 34.71 -14.30
CA ASP A 817 -27.56 34.80 -14.13
C ASP A 817 -28.12 33.81 -13.10
N VAL A 818 -27.55 32.60 -12.99
CA VAL A 818 -27.93 31.65 -11.94
C VAL A 818 -27.36 32.09 -10.58
N PHE A 819 -26.13 32.60 -10.56
CA PHE A 819 -25.38 32.88 -9.32
C PHE A 819 -25.61 34.29 -8.74
N LYS A 820 -26.23 35.22 -9.50
CA LYS A 820 -26.55 36.59 -9.04
C LYS A 820 -27.60 36.65 -7.93
N HIS A 821 -28.38 35.58 -7.75
CA HIS A 821 -29.35 35.44 -6.67
C HIS A 821 -28.66 35.34 -5.29
N GLY A 822 -29.41 35.14 -4.21
CA GLY A 822 -28.93 35.32 -2.83
C GLY A 822 -27.60 34.60 -2.56
N VAL A 823 -26.65 35.28 -1.90
CA VAL A 823 -25.28 34.75 -1.68
C VAL A 823 -25.25 33.44 -0.86
N GLU A 824 -26.33 33.20 -0.11
CA GLU A 824 -26.52 32.01 0.72
C GLU A 824 -27.09 30.80 -0.03
N GLU A 825 -27.57 30.97 -1.26
CA GLU A 825 -28.11 29.88 -2.07
C GLU A 825 -27.01 28.88 -2.44
N ARG A 826 -27.35 27.61 -2.23
CA ARG A 826 -26.54 26.43 -2.55
C ARG A 826 -26.88 26.00 -3.97
N ILE A 827 -25.86 25.97 -4.81
CA ILE A 827 -26.04 25.74 -6.25
C ILE A 827 -25.42 24.39 -6.61
N ALA A 828 -26.17 23.56 -7.31
CA ALA A 828 -25.64 22.37 -7.98
C ALA A 828 -25.37 22.69 -9.45
N VAL A 829 -24.19 22.34 -9.95
CA VAL A 829 -23.84 22.47 -11.37
C VAL A 829 -23.39 21.11 -11.90
N LEU A 830 -24.09 20.63 -12.92
CA LEU A 830 -23.75 19.39 -13.62
C LEU A 830 -23.46 19.70 -15.08
N VAL A 831 -22.40 19.12 -15.61
CA VAL A 831 -22.06 19.24 -17.03
C VAL A 831 -21.72 17.89 -17.65
N CYS A 832 -22.19 17.65 -18.86
CA CYS A 832 -21.79 16.52 -19.70
C CYS A 832 -21.73 16.97 -21.16
N GLY A 833 -20.53 17.02 -21.73
CA GLY A 833 -20.33 17.55 -23.08
C GLY A 833 -18.86 17.55 -23.51
N PRO A 834 -18.51 18.30 -24.58
CA PRO A 834 -17.12 18.47 -24.99
C PRO A 834 -16.25 19.08 -23.88
N GLU A 835 -14.99 18.63 -23.77
CA GLU A 835 -14.01 19.06 -22.74
C GLU A 835 -13.93 20.59 -22.63
N GLY A 836 -13.77 21.29 -23.77
CA GLY A 836 -13.70 22.76 -23.77
C GLY A 836 -14.95 23.47 -23.22
N MET A 837 -16.14 22.87 -23.35
CA MET A 837 -17.39 23.41 -22.77
C MET A 837 -17.40 23.23 -21.25
N ALA A 838 -17.01 22.05 -20.76
CA ALA A 838 -16.92 21.76 -19.34
C ALA A 838 -15.86 22.64 -18.65
N ASP A 839 -14.71 22.85 -19.29
CA ASP A 839 -13.63 23.70 -18.80
C ASP A 839 -14.04 25.17 -18.73
N GLU A 840 -14.71 25.68 -19.75
CA GLU A 840 -15.26 27.04 -19.75
C GLU A 840 -16.26 27.24 -18.62
N LEU A 841 -17.21 26.32 -18.48
CA LEU A 841 -18.19 26.37 -17.40
C LEU A 841 -17.51 26.32 -16.02
N ARG A 842 -16.53 25.42 -15.83
CA ARG A 842 -15.77 25.28 -14.60
C ARG A 842 -15.03 26.57 -14.26
N ARG A 843 -14.39 27.22 -15.24
CA ARG A 843 -13.69 28.50 -15.03
C ARG A 843 -14.64 29.59 -14.51
N HIS A 844 -15.82 29.72 -15.12
CA HIS A 844 -16.81 30.72 -14.71
C HIS A 844 -17.38 30.43 -13.32
N VAL A 845 -17.76 29.18 -13.02
CA VAL A 845 -18.21 28.78 -11.68
C VAL A 845 -17.13 28.99 -10.63
N GLY A 846 -15.87 28.72 -10.96
CA GLY A 846 -14.73 28.91 -10.06
C GLY A 846 -14.55 30.37 -9.61
N THR A 847 -14.91 31.35 -10.45
CA THR A 847 -14.89 32.77 -10.04
C THR A 847 -15.86 33.06 -8.88
N TRP A 848 -17.02 32.40 -8.87
CA TRP A 848 -18.02 32.53 -7.82
C TRP A 848 -17.66 31.74 -6.56
N VAL A 849 -17.02 30.57 -6.70
CA VAL A 849 -16.50 29.80 -5.57
C VAL A 849 -15.45 30.60 -4.79
N ARG A 850 -14.54 31.29 -5.49
CA ARG A 850 -13.57 32.20 -4.85
C ARG A 850 -14.22 33.40 -4.15
N LYS A 851 -15.41 33.82 -4.59
CA LYS A 851 -16.24 34.83 -3.89
C LYS A 851 -17.00 34.25 -2.67
N GLY A 852 -16.81 32.97 -2.36
CA GLY A 852 -17.35 32.29 -1.18
C GLY A 852 -18.65 31.51 -1.41
N ARG A 853 -19.15 31.43 -2.66
CA ARG A 853 -20.39 30.69 -3.00
C ARG A 853 -20.24 29.20 -2.67
N LYS A 854 -21.33 28.58 -2.20
CA LYS A 854 -21.42 27.14 -1.94
C LYS A 854 -21.90 26.44 -3.21
N VAL A 855 -21.01 25.69 -3.84
CA VAL A 855 -21.29 25.00 -5.11
C VAL A 855 -20.98 23.52 -4.97
N TRP A 856 -21.91 22.68 -5.44
CA TRP A 856 -21.63 21.29 -5.75
C TRP A 856 -21.41 21.17 -7.26
N TRP A 857 -20.30 20.57 -7.66
CA TRP A 857 -19.88 20.49 -9.06
C TRP A 857 -19.67 19.04 -9.46
N HIS A 858 -20.24 18.67 -10.61
CA HIS A 858 -19.98 17.37 -11.24
C HIS A 858 -19.77 17.55 -12.74
N ASN A 859 -18.66 17.00 -13.24
CA ASN A 859 -18.39 16.88 -14.67
C ASN A 859 -18.47 15.40 -15.04
N GLU A 860 -19.49 15.03 -15.81
CA GLU A 860 -19.62 13.68 -16.35
C GLU A 860 -18.92 13.62 -17.71
N SER A 861 -17.78 12.93 -17.74
CA SER A 861 -17.01 12.73 -18.97
C SER A 861 -16.42 11.33 -19.03
N PHE A 862 -16.50 10.72 -20.20
CA PHE A 862 -15.73 9.53 -20.52
C PHE A 862 -14.42 9.97 -21.19
N GLU A 863 -13.35 10.10 -20.40
CA GLU A 863 -12.00 10.41 -20.91
C GLU A 863 -11.45 9.22 -21.73
N TRP A 864 -11.67 9.19 -23.04
CA TRP A 864 -11.06 8.20 -23.95
C TRP A 864 -9.63 8.57 -24.35
#